data_AF-A0A7M3X491-F1
#
_entry.id   AF-A0A7M3X491-F1
#
_cell.length_a   1.000
_cell.length_b   1.000
_cell.length_c   1.000
_cell.angle_alpha   90.00
_cell.angle_beta   90.00
_cell.angle_gamma   90.00
#
_symmetry.space_group_name_H-M   'P 1'
#
loop_
_entity.id
_entity.type
_entity.pdbx_description
1 polymer ?
#
loop_
_entity_poly.entity_id
_entity_poly.type
_entity_poly.pdbx_seq_one_letter_code
_entity_poly.pdbx_strand_id
1 'polypeptide(L)'
;SPLVVIENALETTISITFRIEPSWDDAEQLRATSRLVLTNTVISIPSVHVWGGPGVQGYENDLEIQDVVFTDVDNGRILTSADYYLKAGIDVAFSARIGFEGLNTIDAFADGDALLSLYRGETMVANTTSLDDNLWNYTDTVPFTFGELTWRLEITSINGSGLTEDAVFERTFHIDSVNPQVLSTSMDLYDHRTPSSTQTIQIQISDQPLLPTDVQAMVWREWIDDTNMNKWPDGDEYQSLGLYIPNDLTSLIGQYTLLLDDTGGSLGQKVAVYITGTDDAGQHLEKGGSNESGEHLFMYQLAVDGAPTVEAGAYAFESGREPWLHPQTPYVLNVDLNEPNGGSDLTDVFVELASNQGSDVLPIQWDFTTGNCTTTSPHLIVLDCTMLGADGPADPYERDITLNIEFMLAWTTPDLGETRREPGVRVIDRAGQEVFKTFPEHRWRFSAAMEIPEESVALVLSQGTLLGDGARLAPSSPMEIAGGVVFSQTNAVPVFDCQVDVLFAGQTFSATTYEGIWSMELTAPSESGTLPLTWSIGCLEGQGVDATDKETSVRWIIVDGTGPEPVEVLNPRPQAVLAADSHEVRVLLSEEGGLETDSLELVWWVEEKATGDRLRNGVEPLELLGTETSGLRLEVVGSIDLSVITPEMLENRLALHVIVAGRDLADNDILGLGGTPAGTPVGVWDMEWFKPEFEIEQGGVEYSRVIIEVGQTSIVTAFVKNTGTLDGTVDLVFTIVDADGNRSTLRRTSAEVPQGGEVAVQVDWNPDSPGLQWVEVALDNEITSNGPSIDVRPAREESLTERVFGDVNPIIGSVAGLLFISILVTGLLYATRMTRKRGSKAEYDWDEYSSEFDYDEDDEYEDDPPSSSTAETTTAAAATVTNQATQEEETDWIRGSDGYWWYHDKEADEWWYKDSQGNIVRHD
;
A
#
# COMPACT_ATOMS: atom_id res chain seq x y z
N SER A 1 -48.77 -43.00 -86.08
CA SER A 1 -49.39 -43.89 -87.10
C SER A 1 -48.28 -44.76 -87.66
N PRO A 2 -48.44 -46.08 -87.77
CA PRO A 2 -47.44 -46.97 -88.40
C PRO A 2 -47.35 -46.82 -89.92
N LEU A 3 -48.14 -45.92 -90.50
CA LEU A 3 -48.30 -45.76 -91.93
C LEU A 3 -48.31 -44.26 -92.27
N VAL A 4 -47.36 -43.83 -93.09
CA VAL A 4 -47.18 -42.45 -93.56
C VAL A 4 -47.38 -42.43 -95.08
N VAL A 5 -48.33 -41.62 -95.54
CA VAL A 5 -48.72 -41.52 -96.95
C VAL A 5 -48.28 -40.16 -97.49
N ILE A 6 -47.57 -40.16 -98.62
CA ILE A 6 -47.16 -38.96 -99.36
C ILE A 6 -47.76 -39.08 -100.75
N GLU A 7 -48.72 -38.21 -101.08
CA GLU A 7 -49.37 -38.18 -102.39
C GLU A 7 -48.88 -37.02 -103.24
N ASN A 8 -48.34 -37.33 -104.42
CA ASN A 8 -48.17 -36.40 -105.52
C ASN A 8 -49.16 -36.76 -106.64
N ALA A 9 -49.46 -35.82 -107.53
CA ALA A 9 -50.51 -35.97 -108.56
C ALA A 9 -50.31 -37.10 -109.60
N LEU A 10 -49.25 -37.91 -109.47
CA LEU A 10 -48.92 -39.07 -110.30
C LEU A 10 -48.48 -40.30 -109.49
N GLU A 11 -48.25 -40.19 -108.18
CA GLU A 11 -47.66 -41.26 -107.35
C GLU A 11 -48.06 -41.12 -105.87
N THR A 12 -48.39 -42.25 -105.24
CA THR A 12 -48.67 -42.35 -103.80
C THR A 12 -47.60 -43.21 -103.14
N THR A 13 -46.65 -42.58 -102.46
CA THR A 13 -45.62 -43.27 -101.67
C THR A 13 -46.16 -43.58 -100.28
N ILE A 14 -45.97 -44.81 -99.81
CA ILE A 14 -46.42 -45.26 -98.48
C ILE A 14 -45.23 -45.85 -97.74
N SER A 15 -44.82 -45.20 -96.67
CA SER A 15 -43.91 -45.78 -95.67
C SER A 15 -44.72 -46.56 -94.64
N ILE A 16 -44.26 -47.76 -94.32
CA ILE A 16 -44.84 -48.65 -93.30
C ILE A 16 -43.74 -48.94 -92.28
N THR A 17 -43.97 -48.55 -91.03
CA THR A 17 -43.07 -48.84 -89.89
C THR A 17 -43.77 -49.82 -88.97
N PHE A 18 -43.12 -50.95 -88.70
CA PHE A 18 -43.60 -51.99 -87.78
C PHE A 18 -42.42 -52.53 -86.97
N ARG A 19 -42.65 -52.83 -85.68
CA ARG A 19 -41.73 -53.61 -84.84
C ARG A 19 -42.00 -55.09 -85.14
N ILE A 20 -40.97 -55.92 -85.16
CA ILE A 20 -41.09 -57.39 -85.15
C ILE A 20 -41.14 -57.82 -83.67
N GLU A 21 -41.90 -58.86 -83.36
CA GLU A 21 -41.95 -59.37 -81.98
C GLU A 21 -40.62 -60.09 -81.68
N PRO A 22 -39.89 -59.78 -80.59
CA PRO A 22 -38.54 -60.33 -80.36
C PRO A 22 -38.48 -61.85 -80.24
N SER A 23 -39.62 -62.50 -79.95
CA SER A 23 -39.82 -63.95 -79.86
C SER A 23 -39.82 -64.71 -81.21
N TRP A 24 -39.29 -64.10 -82.27
CA TRP A 24 -38.99 -64.81 -83.53
C TRP A 24 -37.63 -65.51 -83.40
N ASP A 25 -37.48 -66.60 -84.15
CA ASP A 25 -36.23 -67.37 -84.25
C ASP A 25 -35.38 -66.82 -85.40
N ASP A 26 -34.09 -67.11 -85.34
CA ASP A 26 -33.04 -66.52 -86.16
C ASP A 26 -33.19 -66.80 -87.67
N ALA A 27 -32.80 -65.85 -88.54
CA ALA A 27 -32.98 -66.05 -89.99
C ALA A 27 -31.97 -65.34 -90.90
N GLU A 28 -31.24 -66.14 -91.70
CA GLU A 28 -30.41 -65.69 -92.84
C GLU A 28 -31.18 -64.78 -93.82
N GLN A 29 -32.50 -64.93 -93.93
CA GLN A 29 -33.31 -64.08 -94.80
C GLN A 29 -34.75 -63.84 -94.30
N LEU A 30 -35.08 -62.57 -94.04
CA LEU A 30 -36.42 -62.10 -93.75
C LEU A 30 -37.04 -61.43 -94.99
N ARG A 31 -38.31 -61.70 -95.30
CA ARG A 31 -39.02 -61.10 -96.45
C ARG A 31 -40.40 -60.55 -96.11
N ALA A 32 -40.51 -59.23 -96.00
CA ALA A 32 -41.81 -58.55 -95.96
C ALA A 32 -42.39 -58.37 -97.36
N THR A 33 -43.70 -58.65 -97.51
CA THR A 33 -44.43 -58.38 -98.76
C THR A 33 -45.67 -57.54 -98.47
N SER A 34 -45.66 -56.27 -98.88
CA SER A 34 -46.81 -55.36 -98.74
C SER A 34 -47.54 -55.22 -100.08
N ARG A 35 -48.87 -55.04 -100.05
CA ARG A 35 -49.67 -54.76 -101.25
C ARG A 35 -50.86 -53.90 -100.89
N LEU A 36 -51.22 -52.99 -101.78
CA LEU A 36 -52.39 -52.15 -101.60
C LEU A 36 -53.63 -52.91 -102.08
N VAL A 37 -54.68 -52.89 -101.27
CA VAL A 37 -56.00 -53.42 -101.61
C VAL A 37 -56.96 -52.24 -101.54
N LEU A 38 -57.43 -51.79 -102.71
CA LEU A 38 -58.38 -50.69 -102.80
C LEU A 38 -59.78 -51.15 -102.34
N THR A 39 -60.62 -50.20 -101.93
CA THR A 39 -61.99 -50.47 -101.45
C THR A 39 -62.91 -51.08 -102.50
N ASN A 40 -62.53 -51.04 -103.77
CA ASN A 40 -63.17 -51.73 -104.90
C ASN A 40 -62.57 -53.13 -105.19
N THR A 41 -61.85 -53.71 -104.22
CA THR A 41 -61.14 -55.00 -104.24
C THR A 41 -60.04 -55.17 -105.31
N VAL A 42 -59.62 -54.10 -105.99
CA VAL A 42 -58.42 -54.12 -106.85
C VAL A 42 -57.16 -54.22 -105.98
N ILE A 43 -56.27 -55.14 -106.33
CA ILE A 43 -55.02 -55.44 -105.59
C ILE A 43 -53.83 -54.98 -106.43
N SER A 44 -52.86 -54.30 -105.82
CA SER A 44 -51.60 -53.91 -106.48
C SER A 44 -50.69 -55.11 -106.74
N ILE A 45 -49.67 -54.92 -107.59
CA ILE A 45 -48.46 -55.74 -107.52
C ILE A 45 -47.90 -55.62 -106.08
N PRO A 46 -47.49 -56.71 -105.42
CA PRO A 46 -46.87 -56.61 -104.10
C PRO A 46 -45.50 -55.94 -104.21
N SER A 47 -45.25 -54.96 -103.34
CA SER A 47 -43.88 -54.56 -103.02
C SER A 47 -43.26 -55.66 -102.15
N VAL A 48 -42.00 -55.97 -102.41
CA VAL A 48 -41.26 -57.01 -101.71
C VAL A 48 -39.96 -56.39 -101.21
N HIS A 49 -39.76 -56.42 -99.90
CA HIS A 49 -38.50 -56.08 -99.26
C HIS A 49 -37.88 -57.34 -98.67
N VAL A 50 -36.56 -57.44 -98.73
CA VAL A 50 -35.79 -58.59 -98.25
C VAL A 50 -34.62 -58.06 -97.45
N TRP A 51 -34.52 -58.49 -96.21
CA TRP A 51 -33.33 -58.35 -95.37
C TRP A 51 -32.57 -59.68 -95.37
N GLY A 52 -31.24 -59.61 -95.37
CA GLY A 52 -30.36 -60.78 -95.35
C GLY A 52 -30.22 -61.57 -96.65
N GLY A 53 -29.23 -62.46 -96.65
CA GLY A 53 -28.83 -63.32 -97.75
C GLY A 53 -27.47 -63.99 -97.48
N PRO A 54 -26.81 -64.58 -98.49
CA PRO A 54 -25.60 -65.37 -98.28
C PRO A 54 -24.47 -64.58 -97.59
N GLY A 55 -24.24 -64.88 -96.30
CA GLY A 55 -23.25 -64.21 -95.45
C GLY A 55 -23.69 -62.88 -94.82
N VAL A 56 -24.99 -62.58 -94.79
CA VAL A 56 -25.58 -61.42 -94.09
C VAL A 56 -26.89 -61.87 -93.42
N GLN A 57 -26.95 -61.83 -92.09
CA GLN A 57 -28.15 -62.16 -91.32
C GLN A 57 -29.33 -61.25 -91.71
N GLY A 58 -30.55 -61.81 -91.75
CA GLY A 58 -31.76 -61.12 -92.22
C GLY A 58 -32.77 -60.76 -91.14
N TYR A 59 -32.75 -61.51 -90.04
CA TYR A 59 -33.34 -61.19 -88.75
C TYR A 59 -32.44 -61.82 -87.70
N GLU A 60 -32.20 -61.05 -86.63
CA GLU A 60 -31.32 -61.36 -85.51
C GLU A 60 -32.02 -60.86 -84.25
N ASN A 61 -31.93 -61.61 -83.14
CA ASN A 61 -32.58 -61.23 -81.89
C ASN A 61 -31.85 -61.66 -80.61
N ASP A 62 -30.71 -62.33 -80.69
CA ASP A 62 -29.97 -62.77 -79.51
C ASP A 62 -29.12 -61.62 -78.96
N LEU A 63 -29.45 -61.17 -77.74
CA LEU A 63 -28.81 -60.01 -77.12
C LEU A 63 -27.50 -60.39 -76.42
N GLU A 64 -26.48 -59.57 -76.61
CA GLU A 64 -25.14 -59.73 -76.04
C GLU A 64 -24.63 -58.43 -75.38
N ILE A 65 -23.68 -58.54 -74.45
CA ILE A 65 -22.94 -57.39 -73.90
C ILE A 65 -21.65 -57.20 -74.73
N GLN A 66 -21.62 -56.22 -75.63
CA GLN A 66 -20.50 -56.03 -76.58
C GLN A 66 -19.26 -55.35 -75.98
N ASP A 67 -19.44 -54.53 -74.94
CA ASP A 67 -18.39 -53.69 -74.37
C ASP A 67 -18.80 -53.26 -72.95
N VAL A 68 -17.88 -53.29 -71.99
CA VAL A 68 -18.11 -52.78 -70.62
C VAL A 68 -16.87 -52.01 -70.14
N VAL A 69 -16.99 -50.69 -70.11
CA VAL A 69 -15.94 -49.78 -69.64
C VAL A 69 -16.20 -49.40 -68.19
N PHE A 70 -15.19 -49.60 -67.35
CA PHE A 70 -15.15 -49.14 -65.96
C PHE A 70 -14.26 -47.90 -65.91
N THR A 71 -14.71 -46.83 -65.26
CA THR A 71 -13.95 -45.57 -65.12
C THR A 71 -14.01 -45.09 -63.68
N ASP A 72 -12.85 -44.90 -63.07
CA ASP A 72 -12.68 -44.13 -61.83
C ASP A 72 -13.07 -42.67 -62.10
N VAL A 73 -14.12 -42.19 -61.44
CA VAL A 73 -14.71 -40.86 -61.69
C VAL A 73 -13.83 -39.74 -61.12
N ASP A 74 -13.19 -39.98 -59.98
CA ASP A 74 -12.38 -38.98 -59.28
C ASP A 74 -11.07 -38.68 -60.03
N ASN A 75 -10.41 -39.72 -60.54
CA ASN A 75 -9.18 -39.60 -61.34
C ASN A 75 -9.44 -39.53 -62.86
N GLY A 76 -10.70 -39.66 -63.31
CA GLY A 76 -11.06 -39.70 -64.73
C GLY A 76 -10.41 -40.87 -65.50
N ARG A 77 -10.12 -41.98 -64.81
CA ARG A 77 -9.19 -43.02 -65.27
C ARG A 77 -9.94 -44.29 -65.68
N ILE A 78 -9.77 -44.73 -66.93
CA ILE A 78 -10.33 -46.01 -67.39
C ILE A 78 -9.59 -47.15 -66.69
N LEU A 79 -10.34 -48.02 -66.02
CA LEU A 79 -9.84 -49.17 -65.28
C LEU A 79 -9.66 -50.35 -66.25
N THR A 80 -8.41 -50.67 -66.57
CA THR A 80 -7.97 -51.72 -67.49
C THR A 80 -7.94 -53.09 -66.82
N SER A 81 -7.61 -54.16 -67.55
CA SER A 81 -7.41 -55.50 -66.97
C SER A 81 -6.15 -55.64 -66.09
N ALA A 82 -5.31 -54.60 -65.97
CA ALA A 82 -4.22 -54.54 -65.00
C ALA A 82 -4.64 -53.92 -63.66
N ASP A 83 -5.85 -53.34 -63.58
CA ASP A 83 -6.36 -52.66 -62.40
C ASP A 83 -7.13 -53.65 -61.51
N TYR A 84 -6.43 -54.18 -60.51
CA TYR A 84 -6.90 -55.22 -59.58
C TYR A 84 -7.42 -54.67 -58.25
N TYR A 85 -6.85 -53.57 -57.76
CA TYR A 85 -7.22 -52.94 -56.49
C TYR A 85 -8.08 -51.69 -56.71
N LEU A 86 -9.01 -51.42 -55.81
CA LEU A 86 -9.80 -50.19 -55.77
C LEU A 86 -9.94 -49.67 -54.33
N LYS A 87 -9.70 -48.38 -54.16
CA LYS A 87 -9.95 -47.64 -52.93
C LYS A 87 -11.45 -47.57 -52.63
N ALA A 88 -11.83 -47.82 -51.38
CA ALA A 88 -13.20 -47.70 -50.91
C ALA A 88 -13.67 -46.24 -50.89
N GLY A 89 -14.96 -46.03 -51.17
CA GLY A 89 -15.61 -44.72 -51.17
C GLY A 89 -15.47 -43.90 -52.45
N ILE A 90 -14.67 -44.33 -53.43
CA ILE A 90 -14.61 -43.69 -54.76
C ILE A 90 -15.87 -44.02 -55.57
N ASP A 91 -16.25 -43.12 -56.49
CA ASP A 91 -17.29 -43.40 -57.48
C ASP A 91 -16.69 -44.06 -58.73
N VAL A 92 -17.28 -45.20 -59.14
CA VAL A 92 -16.95 -45.88 -60.40
C VAL A 92 -18.11 -45.70 -61.38
N ALA A 93 -17.80 -45.22 -62.58
CA ALA A 93 -18.74 -45.16 -63.70
C ALA A 93 -18.63 -46.44 -64.55
N PHE A 94 -19.79 -46.96 -64.90
CA PHE A 94 -20.02 -48.17 -65.68
C PHE A 94 -20.67 -47.75 -67.00
N SER A 95 -20.04 -48.07 -68.12
CA SER A 95 -20.58 -47.81 -69.46
C SER A 95 -20.65 -49.12 -70.23
N ALA A 96 -21.85 -49.64 -70.46
CA ALA A 96 -22.08 -50.94 -71.06
C ALA A 96 -22.85 -50.81 -72.38
N ARG A 97 -22.29 -51.35 -73.47
CA ARG A 97 -22.94 -51.38 -74.79
C ARG A 97 -23.63 -52.73 -75.00
N ILE A 98 -24.91 -52.69 -75.29
CA ILE A 98 -25.71 -53.88 -75.62
C ILE A 98 -25.77 -54.03 -77.14
N GLY A 99 -25.71 -55.26 -77.62
CA GLY A 99 -25.72 -55.59 -79.05
C GLY A 99 -26.60 -56.79 -79.38
N PHE A 100 -26.53 -57.17 -80.64
CA PHE A 100 -27.08 -58.41 -81.20
C PHE A 100 -25.90 -59.26 -81.71
N GLU A 101 -25.98 -60.60 -81.67
CA GLU A 101 -24.82 -61.47 -81.96
C GLU A 101 -24.11 -61.08 -83.27
N GLY A 102 -22.83 -60.69 -83.17
CA GLY A 102 -22.00 -60.33 -84.33
C GLY A 102 -22.43 -59.07 -85.09
N LEU A 103 -23.42 -58.31 -84.60
CA LEU A 103 -23.95 -57.09 -85.21
C LEU A 103 -23.63 -55.86 -84.35
N ASN A 104 -22.65 -55.06 -84.79
CA ASN A 104 -22.34 -53.77 -84.20
C ASN A 104 -23.23 -52.68 -84.81
N THR A 105 -24.36 -52.38 -84.16
CA THR A 105 -25.30 -51.32 -84.52
C THR A 105 -25.86 -50.63 -83.27
N ILE A 106 -26.23 -49.34 -83.39
CA ILE A 106 -26.91 -48.58 -82.34
C ILE A 106 -28.42 -48.86 -82.26
N ASP A 107 -29.00 -49.47 -83.31
CA ASP A 107 -30.40 -49.93 -83.34
C ASP A 107 -30.61 -51.26 -82.55
N ALA A 108 -29.62 -51.67 -81.75
CA ALA A 108 -29.69 -52.87 -80.91
C ALA A 108 -30.30 -52.55 -79.55
N PHE A 109 -31.13 -53.46 -79.02
CA PHE A 109 -32.06 -53.23 -77.90
C PHE A 109 -33.17 -52.22 -78.22
N ALA A 110 -34.36 -52.43 -77.66
CA ALA A 110 -35.45 -51.46 -77.69
C ALA A 110 -36.28 -51.57 -76.41
N ASP A 111 -36.77 -50.43 -75.91
CA ASP A 111 -37.44 -50.31 -74.61
C ASP A 111 -38.41 -51.47 -74.33
N GLY A 112 -38.16 -52.14 -73.20
CA GLY A 112 -38.97 -53.21 -72.65
C GLY A 112 -38.67 -54.63 -73.14
N ASP A 113 -37.73 -54.86 -74.07
CA ASP A 113 -37.46 -56.22 -74.60
C ASP A 113 -36.67 -57.10 -73.63
N ALA A 114 -35.75 -56.51 -72.87
CA ALA A 114 -35.00 -57.18 -71.80
C ALA A 114 -34.82 -56.26 -70.57
N LEU A 115 -34.51 -56.88 -69.43
CA LEU A 115 -34.08 -56.22 -68.20
C LEU A 115 -32.56 -56.40 -68.07
N LEU A 116 -31.84 -55.28 -68.10
CA LEU A 116 -30.42 -55.21 -67.81
C LEU A 116 -30.24 -54.94 -66.31
N SER A 117 -29.49 -55.80 -65.61
CA SER A 117 -29.30 -55.71 -64.15
C SER A 117 -27.82 -55.68 -63.78
N LEU A 118 -27.43 -54.74 -62.93
CA LEU A 118 -26.10 -54.64 -62.34
C LEU A 118 -26.14 -55.11 -60.88
N TYR A 119 -25.32 -56.10 -60.58
CA TYR A 119 -25.09 -56.64 -59.25
C TYR A 119 -23.68 -56.28 -58.77
N ARG A 120 -23.54 -56.12 -57.45
CA ARG A 120 -22.28 -55.98 -56.72
C ARG A 120 -22.29 -57.02 -55.60
N GLY A 121 -21.47 -58.06 -55.74
CA GLY A 121 -21.64 -59.31 -55.01
C GLY A 121 -23.05 -59.87 -55.23
N GLU A 122 -23.72 -60.29 -54.16
CA GLU A 122 -25.11 -60.76 -54.22
C GLU A 122 -26.17 -59.63 -54.31
N THR A 123 -25.77 -58.35 -54.23
CA THR A 123 -26.70 -57.21 -54.16
C THR A 123 -26.93 -56.60 -55.53
N MET A 124 -28.18 -56.58 -56.02
CA MET A 124 -28.56 -55.78 -57.20
C MET A 124 -28.49 -54.29 -56.85
N VAL A 125 -27.57 -53.55 -57.46
CA VAL A 125 -27.38 -52.10 -57.22
C VAL A 125 -28.23 -51.25 -58.16
N ALA A 126 -28.41 -51.70 -59.40
CA ALA A 126 -29.24 -51.00 -60.40
C ALA A 126 -29.86 -51.98 -61.40
N ASN A 127 -30.96 -51.57 -62.04
CA ASN A 127 -31.48 -52.23 -63.23
C ASN A 127 -32.21 -51.23 -64.14
N THR A 128 -32.37 -51.61 -65.42
CA THR A 128 -33.13 -50.83 -66.40
C THR A 128 -33.77 -51.73 -67.47
N THR A 129 -34.85 -51.26 -68.08
CA THR A 129 -35.45 -51.83 -69.29
C THR A 129 -35.43 -50.84 -70.47
N SER A 130 -34.57 -49.81 -70.39
CA SER A 130 -34.45 -48.70 -71.33
C SER A 130 -33.01 -48.18 -71.35
N LEU A 131 -32.52 -47.82 -72.54
CA LEU A 131 -31.13 -47.44 -72.83
C LEU A 131 -31.08 -46.10 -73.60
N ASP A 132 -29.91 -45.47 -73.66
CA ASP A 132 -29.65 -44.32 -74.53
C ASP A 132 -28.99 -44.84 -75.82
N ASP A 133 -29.75 -44.83 -76.93
CA ASP A 133 -29.57 -45.75 -78.06
C ASP A 133 -29.38 -47.21 -77.56
N ASN A 134 -28.17 -47.76 -77.63
CA ASN A 134 -27.81 -49.09 -77.14
C ASN A 134 -26.85 -49.10 -75.93
N LEU A 135 -26.69 -47.95 -75.24
CA LEU A 135 -25.74 -47.75 -74.16
C LEU A 135 -26.44 -47.62 -72.80
N TRP A 136 -25.95 -48.33 -71.79
CA TRP A 136 -26.26 -48.05 -70.39
C TRP A 136 -25.09 -47.33 -69.72
N ASN A 137 -25.37 -46.21 -69.06
CA ASN A 137 -24.42 -45.56 -68.17
C ASN A 137 -24.98 -45.55 -66.74
N TYR A 138 -24.17 -45.96 -65.77
CA TYR A 138 -24.49 -45.94 -64.34
C TYR A 138 -23.25 -45.57 -63.53
N THR A 139 -23.43 -45.07 -62.30
CA THR A 139 -22.34 -44.79 -61.36
C THR A 139 -22.66 -45.46 -60.02
N ASP A 140 -21.70 -46.20 -59.48
CA ASP A 140 -21.81 -46.92 -58.21
C ASP A 140 -20.64 -46.55 -57.30
N THR A 141 -20.92 -46.17 -56.06
CA THR A 141 -19.89 -45.86 -55.06
C THR A 141 -19.33 -47.15 -54.46
N VAL A 142 -18.01 -47.33 -54.50
CA VAL A 142 -17.33 -48.51 -53.95
C VAL A 142 -17.57 -48.57 -52.43
N PRO A 143 -18.12 -49.67 -51.88
CA PRO A 143 -18.45 -49.75 -50.47
C PRO A 143 -17.19 -49.91 -49.60
N PHE A 144 -17.27 -49.46 -48.35
CA PHE A 144 -16.24 -49.71 -47.32
C PHE A 144 -16.30 -51.18 -46.86
N THR A 145 -15.69 -52.05 -47.67
CA THR A 145 -15.52 -53.49 -47.48
C THR A 145 -14.09 -53.89 -47.78
N PHE A 146 -13.60 -54.95 -47.14
CA PHE A 146 -12.25 -55.48 -47.37
C PHE A 146 -12.30 -56.77 -48.21
N GLY A 147 -11.45 -56.87 -49.23
CA GLY A 147 -11.26 -58.08 -50.03
C GLY A 147 -12.02 -58.09 -51.37
N GLU A 148 -12.20 -59.27 -51.95
CA GLU A 148 -12.76 -59.43 -53.31
C GLU A 148 -14.24 -59.00 -53.41
N LEU A 149 -14.54 -58.16 -54.41
CA LEU A 149 -15.88 -57.72 -54.76
C LEU A 149 -16.09 -57.77 -56.27
N THR A 150 -17.07 -58.58 -56.70
CA THR A 150 -17.42 -58.79 -58.11
C THR A 150 -18.60 -57.90 -58.50
N TRP A 151 -18.47 -57.15 -59.59
CA TRP A 151 -19.60 -56.56 -60.29
C TRP A 151 -20.03 -57.51 -61.42
N ARG A 152 -21.31 -57.85 -61.48
CA ARG A 152 -21.94 -58.64 -62.55
C ARG A 152 -22.98 -57.82 -63.28
N LEU A 153 -22.85 -57.75 -64.60
CA LEU A 153 -23.87 -57.23 -65.51
C LEU A 153 -24.58 -58.42 -66.17
N GLU A 154 -25.91 -58.41 -66.16
CA GLU A 154 -26.73 -59.55 -66.60
C GLU A 154 -27.93 -59.06 -67.43
N ILE A 155 -28.06 -59.55 -68.67
CA ILE A 155 -29.24 -59.35 -69.53
C ILE A 155 -30.24 -60.48 -69.23
N THR A 156 -31.50 -60.13 -68.99
CA THR A 156 -32.61 -61.10 -68.89
C THR A 156 -33.76 -60.74 -69.82
N SER A 157 -34.12 -61.66 -70.72
CA SER A 157 -35.17 -61.44 -71.73
C SER A 157 -36.57 -61.32 -71.11
N ILE A 158 -37.35 -60.31 -71.55
CA ILE A 158 -38.74 -60.08 -71.14
C ILE A 158 -39.70 -60.51 -72.27
N ASN A 159 -39.45 -60.03 -73.50
CA ASN A 159 -40.35 -60.22 -74.64
C ASN A 159 -39.97 -61.40 -75.56
N GLY A 160 -38.99 -62.21 -75.15
CA GLY A 160 -38.64 -63.46 -75.82
C GLY A 160 -37.50 -63.38 -76.83
N SER A 161 -36.72 -62.29 -76.85
CA SER A 161 -35.35 -62.29 -77.40
C SER A 161 -34.56 -63.48 -76.83
N GLY A 162 -33.67 -64.09 -77.61
CA GLY A 162 -32.65 -64.97 -77.04
C GLY A 162 -31.49 -64.18 -76.42
N LEU A 163 -30.44 -64.90 -76.03
CA LEU A 163 -29.32 -64.41 -75.23
C LEU A 163 -28.08 -65.24 -75.55
N THR A 164 -26.96 -64.60 -75.85
CA THR A 164 -25.69 -65.28 -76.11
C THR A 164 -24.99 -65.72 -74.81
N GLU A 165 -23.85 -66.42 -74.90
CA GLU A 165 -23.03 -66.70 -73.70
C GLU A 165 -22.46 -65.39 -73.09
N ASP A 166 -22.28 -64.34 -73.89
CA ASP A 166 -21.84 -62.99 -73.49
C ASP A 166 -23.01 -62.10 -73.01
N ALA A 167 -24.19 -62.67 -72.73
CA ALA A 167 -25.29 -61.97 -72.03
C ALA A 167 -25.03 -61.72 -70.52
N VAL A 168 -23.91 -62.25 -70.00
CA VAL A 168 -23.44 -62.03 -68.63
C VAL A 168 -21.98 -61.63 -68.63
N PHE A 169 -21.65 -60.52 -67.98
CA PHE A 169 -20.28 -60.04 -67.79
C PHE A 169 -19.96 -59.96 -66.29
N GLU A 170 -18.81 -60.50 -65.86
CA GLU A 170 -18.33 -60.41 -64.47
C GLU A 170 -16.92 -59.80 -64.40
N ARG A 171 -16.70 -58.91 -63.42
CA ARG A 171 -15.38 -58.36 -63.08
C ARG A 171 -15.21 -58.24 -61.57
N THR A 172 -14.13 -58.81 -61.04
CA THR A 172 -13.74 -58.71 -59.63
C THR A 172 -12.62 -57.68 -59.44
N PHE A 173 -12.70 -56.92 -58.36
CA PHE A 173 -11.61 -56.11 -57.80
C PHE A 173 -11.38 -56.50 -56.33
N HIS A 174 -10.18 -56.26 -55.82
CA HIS A 174 -9.91 -56.26 -54.39
C HIS A 174 -10.17 -54.85 -53.84
N ILE A 175 -11.08 -54.72 -52.89
CA ILE A 175 -11.40 -53.43 -52.27
C ILE A 175 -10.47 -53.21 -51.08
N ASP A 176 -9.80 -52.06 -51.11
CA ASP A 176 -8.95 -51.55 -50.05
C ASP A 176 -9.67 -50.42 -49.29
N SER A 177 -9.39 -50.26 -48.01
CA SER A 177 -9.97 -49.22 -47.17
C SER A 177 -9.02 -48.76 -46.05
N VAL A 178 -7.72 -49.00 -46.19
CA VAL A 178 -6.70 -48.67 -45.19
C VAL A 178 -5.56 -47.94 -45.88
N ASN A 179 -5.34 -46.66 -45.57
CA ASN A 179 -4.17 -45.94 -46.11
C ASN A 179 -2.87 -46.59 -45.57
N PRO A 180 -1.82 -46.80 -46.41
CA PRO A 180 -0.49 -47.19 -45.93
C PRO A 180 0.03 -46.22 -44.88
N GLN A 181 0.73 -46.73 -43.86
CA GLN A 181 1.28 -45.89 -42.79
C GLN A 181 2.73 -46.23 -42.48
N VAL A 182 3.57 -45.21 -42.28
CA VAL A 182 4.87 -45.40 -41.61
C VAL A 182 4.64 -45.71 -40.13
N LEU A 183 5.27 -46.78 -39.65
CA LEU A 183 5.21 -47.24 -38.25
C LEU A 183 6.45 -46.84 -37.44
N SER A 184 7.64 -46.93 -38.04
CA SER A 184 8.91 -46.60 -37.40
C SER A 184 10.03 -46.41 -38.42
N THR A 185 11.11 -45.78 -37.97
CA THR A 185 12.37 -45.58 -38.70
C THR A 185 13.54 -45.94 -37.77
N SER A 186 14.71 -46.28 -38.32
CA SER A 186 15.94 -46.54 -37.57
C SER A 186 16.75 -45.27 -37.24
N MET A 187 16.11 -44.11 -37.33
CA MET A 187 16.63 -42.76 -37.08
C MET A 187 15.59 -42.05 -36.22
N ASP A 188 16.01 -41.29 -35.22
CA ASP A 188 15.10 -40.45 -34.45
C ASP A 188 14.75 -39.16 -35.22
N LEU A 189 13.77 -38.38 -34.74
CA LEU A 189 13.35 -37.12 -35.41
C LEU A 189 14.51 -36.13 -35.57
N TYR A 190 15.40 -36.09 -34.59
CA TYR A 190 16.69 -35.40 -34.56
C TYR A 190 17.74 -36.39 -34.04
N ASP A 191 18.84 -36.57 -34.77
CA ASP A 191 19.80 -37.68 -34.63
C ASP A 191 21.19 -37.25 -35.15
N HIS A 192 22.24 -38.03 -34.89
CA HIS A 192 23.59 -37.74 -35.39
C HIS A 192 24.26 -38.98 -35.99
N ARG A 193 24.98 -38.80 -37.11
CA ARG A 193 25.63 -39.92 -37.81
C ARG A 193 27.03 -39.57 -38.27
N THR A 194 27.95 -40.52 -38.13
CA THR A 194 29.30 -40.42 -38.69
C THR A 194 29.27 -40.60 -40.21
N PRO A 195 29.93 -39.72 -41.01
CA PRO A 195 29.90 -39.81 -42.46
C PRO A 195 30.28 -41.18 -43.04
N SER A 196 29.45 -41.68 -43.97
CA SER A 196 29.41 -43.04 -44.47
C SER A 196 29.04 -43.08 -45.95
N SER A 197 29.80 -43.83 -46.75
CA SER A 197 29.55 -44.00 -48.19
C SER A 197 28.30 -44.84 -48.51
N THR A 198 27.69 -45.45 -47.49
CA THR A 198 26.49 -46.28 -47.58
C THR A 198 25.70 -46.18 -46.27
N GLN A 199 25.31 -44.96 -45.91
CA GLN A 199 24.45 -44.71 -44.76
C GLN A 199 23.10 -45.41 -44.98
N THR A 200 22.72 -46.27 -44.04
CA THR A 200 21.63 -47.23 -44.20
C THR A 200 20.50 -46.90 -43.23
N ILE A 201 19.34 -46.54 -43.76
CA ILE A 201 18.13 -46.24 -42.97
C ILE A 201 17.09 -47.32 -43.25
N GLN A 202 16.48 -47.85 -42.19
CA GLN A 202 15.43 -48.85 -42.27
C GLN A 202 14.11 -48.20 -41.85
N ILE A 203 13.08 -48.30 -42.70
CA ILE A 203 11.74 -47.78 -42.44
C ILE A 203 10.74 -48.93 -42.45
N GLN A 204 9.85 -48.97 -41.47
CA GLN A 204 8.74 -49.91 -41.43
C GLN A 204 7.46 -49.21 -41.91
N ILE A 205 6.87 -49.74 -42.97
CA ILE A 205 5.57 -49.31 -43.49
C ILE A 205 4.59 -50.47 -43.31
N SER A 206 3.36 -50.19 -42.87
CA SER A 206 2.28 -51.17 -42.80
C SER A 206 1.15 -50.84 -43.75
N ASP A 207 0.58 -51.87 -44.36
CA ASP A 207 -0.55 -51.75 -45.29
C ASP A 207 -1.38 -53.05 -45.35
N GLN A 208 -2.61 -53.00 -45.89
CA GLN A 208 -3.45 -54.17 -46.20
C GLN A 208 -4.38 -53.94 -47.39
N PRO A 209 -4.31 -54.77 -48.46
CA PRO A 209 -3.83 -56.16 -48.44
C PRO A 209 -2.44 -56.36 -49.05
N LEU A 210 -1.82 -55.33 -49.62
CA LEU A 210 -0.52 -55.39 -50.28
C LEU A 210 0.31 -54.16 -49.90
N LEU A 211 1.60 -54.35 -49.63
CA LEU A 211 2.53 -53.27 -49.30
C LEU A 211 2.82 -52.38 -50.53
N PRO A 212 2.89 -51.05 -50.36
CA PRO A 212 2.94 -50.09 -51.48
C PRO A 212 4.24 -50.21 -52.29
N THR A 213 4.10 -50.15 -53.62
CA THR A 213 5.23 -50.35 -54.55
C THR A 213 5.85 -49.05 -55.06
N ASP A 214 5.09 -47.96 -55.19
CA ASP A 214 5.61 -46.62 -55.49
C ASP A 214 5.80 -45.82 -54.20
N VAL A 215 6.95 -46.04 -53.54
CA VAL A 215 7.36 -45.31 -52.33
C VAL A 215 8.75 -44.72 -52.54
N GLN A 216 8.87 -43.42 -52.29
CA GLN A 216 10.06 -42.62 -52.59
C GLN A 216 10.47 -41.82 -51.35
N ALA A 217 11.76 -41.84 -51.02
CA ALA A 217 12.33 -41.00 -49.99
C ALA A 217 12.70 -39.65 -50.60
N MET A 218 12.17 -38.58 -50.05
CA MET A 218 12.47 -37.21 -50.43
C MET A 218 13.57 -36.71 -49.49
N VAL A 219 14.78 -36.51 -50.03
CA VAL A 219 16.01 -36.29 -49.27
C VAL A 219 16.58 -34.90 -49.58
N TRP A 220 16.93 -34.16 -48.53
CA TRP A 220 17.64 -32.88 -48.59
C TRP A 220 18.99 -33.01 -47.86
N ARG A 221 20.06 -32.44 -48.43
CA ARG A 221 21.41 -32.42 -47.86
C ARG A 221 21.97 -30.99 -47.93
N GLU A 222 22.41 -30.47 -46.78
CA GLU A 222 22.86 -29.09 -46.61
C GLU A 222 24.05 -28.67 -47.51
N TRP A 223 24.81 -29.62 -48.08
CA TRP A 223 25.95 -29.32 -48.97
C TRP A 223 25.66 -29.48 -50.48
N ILE A 224 24.42 -29.82 -50.86
CA ILE A 224 24.01 -29.99 -52.27
C ILE A 224 22.71 -29.25 -52.57
N ASP A 225 21.73 -29.37 -51.68
CA ASP A 225 20.34 -29.04 -51.96
C ASP A 225 19.91 -27.70 -51.33
N ASP A 226 20.55 -27.28 -50.22
CA ASP A 226 20.41 -25.94 -49.62
C ASP A 226 20.78 -24.84 -50.63
N THR A 227 19.73 -24.26 -51.23
CA THR A 227 19.82 -23.34 -52.36
C THR A 227 19.75 -21.89 -51.89
N ASN A 228 19.12 -21.64 -50.75
CA ASN A 228 18.96 -20.30 -50.17
C ASN A 228 19.97 -19.96 -49.04
N MET A 229 20.71 -20.95 -48.55
CA MET A 229 21.78 -20.89 -47.53
C MET A 229 21.28 -20.61 -46.10
N ASN A 230 20.05 -21.02 -45.77
CA ASN A 230 19.51 -20.95 -44.41
C ASN A 230 19.91 -22.15 -43.52
N LYS A 231 20.46 -23.23 -44.10
CA LYS A 231 20.75 -24.52 -43.46
C LYS A 231 19.54 -25.31 -42.97
N TRP A 232 18.36 -25.11 -43.53
CA TRP A 232 17.13 -25.85 -43.23
C TRP A 232 16.48 -26.34 -44.52
N PRO A 233 15.78 -27.49 -44.48
CA PRO A 233 15.13 -28.03 -45.67
C PRO A 233 13.89 -27.21 -46.07
N ASP A 234 13.97 -26.51 -47.19
CA ASP A 234 12.81 -25.86 -47.82
C ASP A 234 12.09 -26.81 -48.80
N GLY A 235 10.78 -26.59 -48.96
CA GLY A 235 9.87 -27.54 -49.59
C GLY A 235 10.06 -27.80 -51.09
N ASP A 236 10.88 -27.02 -51.79
CA ASP A 236 11.28 -27.19 -53.19
C ASP A 236 12.74 -27.66 -53.39
N GLU A 237 13.51 -27.84 -52.30
CA GLU A 237 14.91 -28.27 -52.36
C GLU A 237 15.09 -29.81 -52.35
N TYR A 238 14.15 -30.54 -51.74
CA TYR A 238 14.17 -32.01 -51.61
C TYR A 238 14.28 -32.77 -52.94
N GLN A 239 15.14 -33.80 -52.98
CA GLN A 239 15.37 -34.68 -54.13
C GLN A 239 14.78 -36.09 -53.90
N SER A 240 14.08 -36.65 -54.89
CA SER A 240 13.54 -38.02 -54.82
C SER A 240 14.64 -39.09 -54.99
N LEU A 241 14.73 -40.00 -54.02
CA LEU A 241 15.53 -41.23 -54.06
C LEU A 241 14.61 -42.45 -53.88
N GLY A 242 14.82 -43.48 -54.70
CA GLY A 242 14.06 -44.73 -54.61
C GLY A 242 14.47 -45.59 -53.40
N LEU A 243 13.49 -46.22 -52.76
CA LEU A 243 13.70 -47.16 -51.67
C LEU A 243 13.89 -48.60 -52.18
N TYR A 244 14.67 -49.40 -51.44
CA TYR A 244 14.67 -50.85 -51.60
C TYR A 244 13.43 -51.43 -50.89
N ILE A 245 12.46 -51.88 -51.68
CA ILE A 245 11.21 -52.50 -51.22
C ILE A 245 11.43 -53.93 -50.66
N PRO A 246 10.56 -54.42 -49.75
CA PRO A 246 10.65 -55.78 -49.23
C PRO A 246 10.34 -56.86 -50.30
N ASN A 247 10.93 -58.05 -50.13
CA ASN A 247 10.77 -59.17 -51.07
C ASN A 247 9.39 -59.88 -50.98
N ASP A 248 8.63 -59.62 -49.92
CA ASP A 248 7.27 -60.13 -49.71
C ASP A 248 6.36 -58.94 -49.41
N LEU A 249 5.49 -58.62 -50.38
CA LEU A 249 4.53 -57.52 -50.30
C LEU A 249 3.22 -57.93 -49.61
N THR A 250 3.04 -59.22 -49.27
CA THR A 250 1.81 -59.74 -48.64
C THR A 250 1.85 -59.72 -47.11
N SER A 251 2.95 -59.25 -46.53
CA SER A 251 3.09 -59.00 -45.10
C SER A 251 2.35 -57.72 -44.69
N LEU A 252 1.71 -57.72 -43.52
CA LEU A 252 1.14 -56.51 -42.90
C LEU A 252 2.19 -55.42 -42.66
N ILE A 253 3.46 -55.78 -42.48
CA ILE A 253 4.55 -54.83 -42.23
C ILE A 253 5.70 -55.16 -43.19
N GLY A 254 6.09 -54.17 -43.97
CA GLY A 254 7.22 -54.19 -44.89
C GLY A 254 8.39 -53.38 -44.34
N GLN A 255 9.61 -53.90 -44.49
CA GLN A 255 10.83 -53.16 -44.20
C GLN A 255 11.43 -52.62 -45.50
N TYR A 256 11.40 -51.30 -45.63
CA TYR A 256 11.98 -50.54 -46.72
C TYR A 256 13.37 -50.05 -46.29
N THR A 257 14.31 -49.96 -47.23
CA THR A 257 15.67 -49.48 -46.94
C THR A 257 16.07 -48.34 -47.85
N LEU A 258 16.52 -47.22 -47.28
CA LEU A 258 17.21 -46.15 -47.97
C LEU A 258 18.73 -46.36 -47.82
N LEU A 259 19.47 -46.23 -48.92
CA LEU A 259 20.92 -46.15 -48.92
C LEU A 259 21.34 -44.77 -49.44
N LEU A 260 22.13 -44.03 -48.65
CA LEU A 260 22.66 -42.72 -48.99
C LEU A 260 24.20 -42.73 -48.95
N ASP A 261 24.84 -41.90 -49.78
CA ASP A 261 26.25 -41.52 -49.62
C ASP A 261 26.28 -40.09 -49.10
N ASP A 262 26.69 -39.92 -47.85
CA ASP A 262 26.79 -38.61 -47.19
C ASP A 262 28.23 -38.09 -47.09
N THR A 263 29.22 -38.82 -47.63
CA THR A 263 30.66 -38.51 -47.51
C THR A 263 31.09 -37.20 -48.20
N GLY A 264 30.21 -36.59 -48.97
CA GLY A 264 30.39 -35.24 -49.52
C GLY A 264 30.17 -34.13 -48.49
N GLY A 265 29.51 -34.40 -47.38
CA GLY A 265 29.20 -33.44 -46.32
C GLY A 265 30.33 -33.26 -45.31
N SER A 266 30.39 -32.06 -44.72
CA SER A 266 31.29 -31.74 -43.61
C SER A 266 30.60 -31.96 -42.26
N LEU A 267 31.39 -32.16 -41.20
CA LEU A 267 30.84 -32.24 -39.85
C LEU A 267 30.09 -30.94 -39.48
N GLY A 268 28.91 -31.07 -38.88
CA GLY A 268 27.99 -29.97 -38.61
C GLY A 268 26.87 -29.80 -39.65
N GLN A 269 26.98 -30.42 -40.83
CA GLN A 269 25.97 -30.32 -41.89
C GLN A 269 24.88 -31.38 -41.75
N LYS A 270 23.65 -31.04 -42.15
CA LYS A 270 22.46 -31.88 -41.92
C LYS A 270 21.93 -32.59 -43.17
N VAL A 271 21.18 -33.66 -42.94
CA VAL A 271 20.39 -34.41 -43.92
C VAL A 271 18.98 -34.63 -43.39
N ALA A 272 17.97 -34.14 -44.10
CA ALA A 272 16.56 -34.30 -43.77
C ALA A 272 15.86 -35.25 -44.75
N VAL A 273 14.93 -36.06 -44.26
CA VAL A 273 14.18 -37.02 -45.08
C VAL A 273 12.71 -37.04 -44.68
N TYR A 274 11.83 -36.98 -45.67
CA TYR A 274 10.45 -37.45 -45.56
C TYR A 274 10.17 -38.50 -46.65
N ILE A 275 9.01 -39.16 -46.59
CA ILE A 275 8.66 -40.27 -47.47
C ILE A 275 7.26 -40.01 -48.04
N THR A 276 7.13 -40.19 -49.35
CA THR A 276 5.86 -40.06 -50.07
C THR A 276 5.64 -41.27 -50.98
N GLY A 277 4.39 -41.53 -51.33
CA GLY A 277 4.02 -42.68 -52.15
C GLY A 277 2.53 -43.00 -52.10
N THR A 278 2.15 -44.01 -52.86
CA THR A 278 0.80 -44.61 -52.83
C THR A 278 0.87 -46.13 -52.86
N ASP A 279 -0.19 -46.76 -52.37
CA ASP A 279 -0.47 -48.17 -52.65
C ASP A 279 -0.90 -48.40 -54.11
N ASP A 280 -1.17 -49.66 -54.45
CA ASP A 280 -1.70 -50.06 -55.75
C ASP A 280 -3.19 -49.69 -55.95
N ALA A 281 -3.87 -49.11 -54.93
CA ALA A 281 -5.28 -48.72 -54.93
C ALA A 281 -5.53 -47.20 -55.08
N GLY A 282 -4.51 -46.35 -54.88
CA GLY A 282 -4.60 -44.88 -54.89
C GLY A 282 -4.80 -44.24 -53.51
N GLN A 283 -4.39 -44.89 -52.43
CA GLN A 283 -4.29 -44.33 -51.08
C GLN A 283 -2.88 -43.79 -50.83
N HIS A 284 -2.79 -42.64 -50.15
CA HIS A 284 -1.51 -41.99 -49.88
C HIS A 284 -0.86 -42.52 -48.60
N LEU A 285 0.47 -42.58 -48.59
CA LEU A 285 1.26 -42.91 -47.40
C LEU A 285 1.05 -41.86 -46.29
N GLU A 286 0.54 -42.28 -45.14
CA GLU A 286 0.45 -41.46 -43.93
C GLU A 286 1.70 -41.58 -43.06
N LYS A 287 1.92 -40.56 -42.21
CA LYS A 287 3.03 -40.49 -41.22
C LYS A 287 4.45 -40.53 -41.81
N GLY A 288 4.59 -40.35 -43.12
CA GLY A 288 5.89 -40.26 -43.80
C GLY A 288 6.63 -38.94 -43.61
N GLY A 289 6.09 -37.99 -42.83
CA GLY A 289 6.51 -36.59 -42.84
C GLY A 289 6.00 -35.85 -44.08
N SER A 290 6.37 -34.57 -44.23
CA SER A 290 6.00 -33.72 -45.36
C SER A 290 7.19 -32.85 -45.83
N ASN A 291 6.97 -32.02 -46.85
CA ASN A 291 7.93 -31.01 -47.29
C ASN A 291 7.78 -29.66 -46.57
N GLU A 292 6.95 -29.57 -45.53
CA GLU A 292 6.85 -28.38 -44.69
C GLU A 292 8.01 -28.32 -43.69
N SER A 293 8.47 -27.10 -43.37
CA SER A 293 9.64 -26.87 -42.52
C SER A 293 9.45 -27.43 -41.12
N GLY A 294 10.20 -28.49 -40.78
CA GLY A 294 10.13 -29.17 -39.48
C GLY A 294 9.21 -30.39 -39.44
N GLU A 295 8.53 -30.74 -40.53
CA GLU A 295 7.69 -31.94 -40.66
C GLU A 295 8.42 -33.14 -41.32
N HIS A 296 9.76 -33.15 -41.32
CA HIS A 296 10.54 -34.30 -41.79
C HIS A 296 10.26 -35.56 -40.95
N LEU A 297 10.37 -36.75 -41.54
CA LEU A 297 10.27 -38.02 -40.81
C LEU A 297 11.45 -38.21 -39.84
N PHE A 298 12.64 -37.83 -40.30
CA PHE A 298 13.85 -37.71 -39.51
C PHE A 298 14.80 -36.70 -40.17
N MET A 299 15.59 -36.02 -39.35
CA MET A 299 16.76 -35.28 -39.78
C MET A 299 17.95 -35.71 -38.93
N TYR A 300 19.14 -35.76 -39.51
CA TYR A 300 20.37 -35.99 -38.74
C TYR A 300 21.50 -35.04 -39.12
N GLN A 301 22.36 -34.73 -38.14
CA GLN A 301 23.61 -34.00 -38.37
C GLN A 301 24.77 -34.99 -38.62
N LEU A 302 25.65 -34.65 -39.55
CA LEU A 302 26.95 -35.30 -39.69
C LEU A 302 27.86 -34.91 -38.52
N ALA A 303 28.04 -35.82 -37.57
CA ALA A 303 28.87 -35.61 -36.38
C ALA A 303 29.62 -36.90 -36.00
N VAL A 304 30.65 -36.76 -35.16
CA VAL A 304 31.33 -37.90 -34.54
C VAL A 304 30.80 -38.01 -33.12
N ASP A 305 30.38 -39.21 -32.75
CA ASP A 305 29.96 -39.60 -31.40
C ASP A 305 30.92 -39.06 -30.33
N GLY A 306 30.44 -38.12 -29.52
CA GLY A 306 31.14 -37.47 -28.42
C GLY A 306 30.64 -37.97 -27.07
N ALA A 307 31.03 -37.31 -25.98
CA ALA A 307 30.42 -37.51 -24.68
C ALA A 307 30.04 -36.13 -24.12
N PRO A 308 28.91 -36.00 -23.41
CA PRO A 308 28.50 -34.73 -22.82
C PRO A 308 29.53 -34.24 -21.81
N THR A 309 29.67 -32.91 -21.70
CA THR A 309 30.62 -32.28 -20.77
C THR A 309 29.97 -31.19 -19.93
N VAL A 310 30.41 -31.08 -18.68
CA VAL A 310 29.92 -30.12 -17.69
C VAL A 310 31.10 -29.38 -17.06
N GLU A 311 31.20 -28.09 -17.36
CA GLU A 311 32.34 -27.27 -16.94
C GLU A 311 32.34 -26.95 -15.44
N ALA A 312 33.49 -26.49 -14.93
CA ALA A 312 33.64 -26.20 -13.49
C ALA A 312 32.83 -24.99 -12.99
N GLY A 313 32.39 -24.11 -13.89
CA GLY A 313 31.54 -22.95 -13.58
C GLY A 313 30.10 -23.06 -14.09
N ALA A 314 29.68 -24.25 -14.52
CA ALA A 314 28.40 -24.46 -15.22
C ALA A 314 27.14 -24.18 -14.40
N TYR A 315 27.19 -24.34 -13.08
CA TYR A 315 26.04 -24.17 -12.19
C TYR A 315 26.03 -22.74 -11.62
N ALA A 316 24.96 -21.97 -11.84
CA ALA A 316 24.79 -20.63 -11.26
C ALA A 316 23.32 -20.27 -10.99
N PHE A 317 23.03 -19.74 -9.80
CA PHE A 317 21.75 -19.06 -9.57
C PHE A 317 21.77 -17.68 -10.24
N GLU A 318 20.62 -17.20 -10.72
CA GLU A 318 20.55 -15.87 -11.38
C GLU A 318 20.90 -14.72 -10.41
N SER A 319 20.49 -14.83 -9.14
CA SER A 319 20.90 -13.96 -8.03
C SER A 319 22.37 -14.12 -7.62
N GLY A 320 23.10 -15.05 -8.24
CA GLY A 320 24.53 -15.29 -8.04
C GLY A 320 24.81 -16.47 -7.11
N ARG A 321 25.07 -16.19 -5.83
CA ARG A 321 25.49 -17.21 -4.86
C ARG A 321 24.60 -17.20 -3.62
N GLU A 322 23.67 -18.14 -3.58
CA GLU A 322 22.81 -18.39 -2.42
C GLU A 322 23.45 -19.35 -1.40
N PRO A 323 23.90 -18.87 -0.23
CA PRO A 323 24.35 -19.74 0.87
C PRO A 323 23.17 -20.32 1.68
N TRP A 324 21.98 -19.72 1.55
CA TRP A 324 20.74 -20.08 2.24
C TRP A 324 19.61 -20.14 1.21
N LEU A 325 18.79 -21.19 1.26
CA LEU A 325 17.55 -21.28 0.49
C LEU A 325 16.36 -21.38 1.45
N HIS A 326 15.27 -20.70 1.10
CA HIS A 326 14.09 -20.51 1.92
C HIS A 326 12.88 -21.30 1.38
N PRO A 327 11.93 -21.72 2.24
CA PRO A 327 10.67 -22.31 1.79
C PRO A 327 9.83 -21.29 1.01
N GLN A 328 9.05 -21.78 0.04
CA GLN A 328 8.12 -21.01 -0.79
C GLN A 328 8.71 -19.77 -1.49
N THR A 329 10.03 -19.71 -1.61
CA THR A 329 10.76 -18.69 -2.36
C THR A 329 11.16 -19.29 -3.71
N PRO A 330 10.84 -18.65 -4.85
CA PRO A 330 11.29 -19.10 -6.16
C PRO A 330 12.78 -18.78 -6.36
N TYR A 331 13.49 -19.71 -6.97
CA TYR A 331 14.90 -19.61 -7.31
C TYR A 331 15.09 -20.00 -8.78
N VAL A 332 15.72 -19.12 -9.56
CA VAL A 332 16.14 -19.39 -10.93
C VAL A 332 17.59 -19.90 -10.92
N LEU A 333 17.78 -21.07 -11.54
CA LEU A 333 19.04 -21.79 -11.65
C LEU A 333 19.36 -22.05 -13.12
N ASN A 334 20.57 -21.69 -13.54
CA ASN A 334 21.13 -22.00 -14.84
C ASN A 334 22.19 -23.10 -14.70
N VAL A 335 22.17 -24.06 -15.63
CA VAL A 335 23.16 -25.14 -15.72
C VAL A 335 23.67 -25.23 -17.16
N ASP A 336 24.89 -24.76 -17.40
CA ASP A 336 25.54 -24.77 -18.71
C ASP A 336 26.11 -26.16 -19.05
N LEU A 337 25.70 -26.69 -20.19
CA LEU A 337 26.07 -28.00 -20.72
C LEU A 337 26.75 -27.83 -22.08
N ASN A 338 27.70 -28.71 -22.40
CA ASN A 338 28.22 -28.82 -23.77
C ASN A 338 28.08 -30.26 -24.27
N GLU A 339 27.30 -30.44 -25.34
CA GLU A 339 27.08 -31.71 -26.02
C GLU A 339 27.66 -31.64 -27.46
N PRO A 340 28.74 -32.38 -27.80
CA PRO A 340 29.37 -32.33 -29.12
C PRO A 340 28.49 -32.73 -30.33
N ASN A 341 27.43 -33.49 -30.11
CA ASN A 341 26.48 -33.98 -31.10
C ASN A 341 25.20 -33.12 -31.15
N GLY A 342 24.96 -32.35 -30.09
CA GLY A 342 23.91 -31.35 -29.95
C GLY A 342 22.87 -31.75 -28.92
N GLY A 343 22.11 -30.78 -28.40
CA GLY A 343 21.19 -30.99 -27.28
C GLY A 343 20.20 -32.14 -27.46
N SER A 344 19.86 -32.50 -28.70
CA SER A 344 19.00 -33.67 -28.97
C SER A 344 19.63 -35.02 -28.64
N ASP A 345 20.95 -35.19 -28.63
CA ASP A 345 21.57 -36.44 -28.20
C ASP A 345 21.53 -36.65 -26.67
N LEU A 346 20.95 -35.72 -25.90
CA LEU A 346 20.65 -35.94 -24.50
C LEU A 346 19.44 -36.89 -24.33
N THR A 347 19.56 -37.82 -23.37
CA THR A 347 18.43 -38.57 -22.84
C THR A 347 17.87 -37.88 -21.59
N ASP A 348 18.74 -37.72 -20.58
CA ASP A 348 18.37 -37.23 -19.25
C ASP A 348 19.40 -36.21 -18.74
N VAL A 349 18.92 -35.13 -18.14
CA VAL A 349 19.73 -34.23 -17.29
C VAL A 349 19.19 -34.25 -15.87
N PHE A 350 20.00 -34.68 -14.90
CA PHE A 350 19.70 -34.64 -13.48
C PHE A 350 20.46 -33.49 -12.79
N VAL A 351 19.72 -32.55 -12.23
CA VAL A 351 20.26 -31.49 -11.36
C VAL A 351 19.88 -31.84 -9.91
N GLU A 352 20.86 -32.32 -9.16
CA GLU A 352 20.73 -32.79 -7.78
C GLU A 352 21.16 -31.67 -6.83
N LEU A 353 20.22 -30.88 -6.29
CA LEU A 353 20.55 -29.73 -5.43
C LEU A 353 21.31 -30.12 -4.14
N ALA A 354 21.27 -31.41 -3.77
CA ALA A 354 21.87 -31.96 -2.56
C ALA A 354 22.54 -33.33 -2.81
N SER A 355 23.32 -33.48 -3.89
CA SER A 355 23.99 -34.73 -4.29
C SER A 355 24.87 -35.38 -3.19
N ASN A 356 25.31 -34.60 -2.18
CA ASN A 356 26.01 -35.12 -1.00
C ASN A 356 25.11 -35.75 0.10
N GLN A 357 23.78 -35.83 -0.08
CA GLN A 357 22.83 -36.38 0.90
C GLN A 357 22.33 -37.78 0.51
N GLY A 358 22.56 -38.77 1.38
CA GLY A 358 22.21 -40.18 1.11
C GLY A 358 20.74 -40.57 1.32
N SER A 359 19.84 -39.62 1.59
CA SER A 359 18.41 -39.89 1.85
C SER A 359 17.48 -39.30 0.78
N ASP A 360 17.76 -38.06 0.37
CA ASP A 360 17.10 -37.34 -0.72
C ASP A 360 18.12 -36.33 -1.26
N VAL A 361 18.44 -36.43 -2.54
CA VAL A 361 19.42 -35.56 -3.23
C VAL A 361 18.78 -34.30 -3.82
N LEU A 362 17.46 -34.12 -3.62
CA LEU A 362 16.65 -33.07 -4.25
C LEU A 362 16.84 -33.03 -5.78
N PRO A 363 16.51 -34.12 -6.51
CA PRO A 363 16.77 -34.24 -7.94
C PRO A 363 15.67 -33.60 -8.79
N ILE A 364 16.09 -32.76 -9.72
CA ILE A 364 15.31 -32.30 -10.88
C ILE A 364 15.79 -33.11 -12.09
N GLN A 365 14.89 -33.82 -12.76
CA GLN A 365 15.16 -34.58 -13.98
C GLN A 365 14.49 -33.88 -15.15
N TRP A 366 15.26 -33.45 -16.14
CA TRP A 366 14.78 -32.99 -17.44
C TRP A 366 14.90 -34.12 -18.48
N ASP A 367 13.83 -34.35 -19.22
CA ASP A 367 13.72 -35.37 -20.28
C ASP A 367 13.61 -34.68 -21.65
N PHE A 368 14.53 -34.99 -22.56
CA PHE A 368 14.55 -34.39 -23.91
C PHE A 368 13.25 -34.68 -24.69
N THR A 369 12.66 -35.86 -24.50
CA THR A 369 11.51 -36.35 -25.28
C THR A 369 10.25 -35.52 -25.02
N THR A 370 10.07 -35.04 -23.80
CA THR A 370 8.92 -34.20 -23.42
C THR A 370 9.28 -32.73 -23.24
N GLY A 371 10.56 -32.39 -23.11
CA GLY A 371 11.06 -31.05 -22.85
C GLY A 371 10.78 -30.53 -21.43
N ASN A 372 10.17 -31.35 -20.56
CA ASN A 372 9.71 -30.94 -19.23
C ASN A 372 10.66 -31.40 -18.12
N CYS A 373 10.68 -30.65 -17.02
CA CYS A 373 11.30 -31.11 -15.77
C CYS A 373 10.31 -31.85 -14.87
N THR A 374 10.82 -32.85 -14.17
CA THR A 374 10.12 -33.58 -13.11
C THR A 374 11.00 -33.68 -11.86
N THR A 375 10.41 -33.98 -10.71
CA THR A 375 11.13 -34.20 -9.44
C THR A 375 10.54 -35.42 -8.75
N THR A 376 11.40 -36.18 -8.07
CA THR A 376 10.98 -37.30 -7.20
C THR A 376 11.03 -36.95 -5.71
N SER A 377 11.51 -35.75 -5.36
CA SER A 377 11.54 -35.27 -3.97
C SER A 377 10.21 -34.62 -3.57
N PRO A 378 9.65 -34.94 -2.38
CA PRO A 378 8.50 -34.24 -1.81
C PRO A 378 8.87 -32.90 -1.15
N HIS A 379 10.13 -32.49 -1.22
CA HIS A 379 10.68 -31.26 -0.63
C HIS A 379 10.96 -30.17 -1.67
N LEU A 380 10.81 -30.49 -2.95
CA LEU A 380 11.17 -29.65 -4.08
C LEU A 380 9.99 -29.55 -5.04
N ILE A 381 9.65 -28.33 -5.46
CA ILE A 381 8.60 -28.04 -6.44
C ILE A 381 9.27 -27.32 -7.60
N VAL A 382 9.24 -27.90 -8.79
CA VAL A 382 9.65 -27.21 -10.03
C VAL A 382 8.47 -26.37 -10.51
N LEU A 383 8.74 -25.12 -10.89
CA LEU A 383 7.74 -24.15 -11.34
C LEU A 383 7.72 -24.06 -12.87
N ASP A 384 8.90 -23.92 -13.48
CA ASP A 384 9.13 -24.00 -14.92
C ASP A 384 10.56 -24.52 -15.18
N CYS A 385 10.83 -24.99 -16.39
CA CYS A 385 12.21 -25.14 -16.88
C CYS A 385 12.28 -25.15 -18.40
N THR A 386 13.35 -24.60 -18.96
CA THR A 386 13.58 -24.52 -20.39
C THR A 386 15.04 -24.81 -20.73
N MET A 387 15.27 -25.49 -21.85
CA MET A 387 16.62 -25.61 -22.41
C MET A 387 16.86 -24.46 -23.40
N LEU A 388 17.83 -23.62 -23.08
CA LEU A 388 18.17 -22.40 -23.80
C LEU A 388 19.44 -22.59 -24.62
N GLY A 389 19.46 -21.97 -25.80
CA GLY A 389 20.62 -21.80 -26.66
C GLY A 389 21.15 -20.37 -26.62
N ALA A 390 21.98 -20.00 -27.59
CA ALA A 390 22.60 -18.68 -27.67
C ALA A 390 21.60 -17.53 -27.95
N ASP A 391 20.51 -17.81 -28.69
CA ASP A 391 19.56 -16.81 -29.20
C ASP A 391 18.08 -17.06 -28.76
N GLY A 392 17.82 -18.01 -27.85
CA GLY A 392 16.46 -18.35 -27.41
C GLY A 392 16.35 -19.77 -26.82
N PRO A 393 15.21 -20.48 -27.00
CA PRO A 393 15.16 -21.94 -26.80
C PRO A 393 16.21 -22.64 -27.68
N ALA A 394 16.84 -23.70 -27.16
CA ALA A 394 17.93 -24.39 -27.85
C ALA A 394 17.47 -25.07 -29.15
N ASP A 395 18.29 -25.00 -30.20
CA ASP A 395 18.11 -25.84 -31.39
C ASP A 395 18.50 -27.31 -31.09
N PRO A 396 17.81 -28.32 -31.68
CA PRO A 396 18.17 -29.73 -31.50
C PRO A 396 19.65 -30.09 -31.78
N TYR A 397 20.37 -29.28 -32.55
CA TYR A 397 21.78 -29.48 -32.88
C TYR A 397 22.72 -28.46 -32.24
N GLU A 398 22.22 -27.62 -31.33
CA GLU A 398 23.02 -26.67 -30.57
C GLU A 398 23.84 -27.40 -29.51
N ARG A 399 25.13 -27.06 -29.42
CA ARG A 399 26.09 -27.77 -28.58
C ARG A 399 26.23 -27.18 -27.20
N ASP A 400 26.36 -25.85 -27.15
CA ASP A 400 26.48 -25.06 -25.94
C ASP A 400 25.07 -24.63 -25.52
N ILE A 401 24.53 -25.27 -24.49
CA ILE A 401 23.11 -25.17 -24.09
C ILE A 401 22.99 -24.98 -22.58
N THR A 402 22.09 -24.11 -22.13
CA THR A 402 21.86 -23.82 -20.71
C THR A 402 20.49 -24.36 -20.30
N LEU A 403 20.46 -25.32 -19.38
CA LEU A 403 19.21 -25.72 -18.74
C LEU A 403 18.85 -24.69 -17.66
N ASN A 404 17.85 -23.86 -17.96
CA ASN A 404 17.26 -22.90 -17.04
C ASN A 404 16.12 -23.58 -16.27
N ILE A 405 16.08 -23.41 -14.95
CA ILE A 405 15.13 -24.07 -14.04
C ILE A 405 14.63 -23.06 -13.01
N GLU A 406 13.32 -22.88 -12.91
CA GLU A 406 12.69 -22.18 -11.78
C GLU A 406 12.13 -23.21 -10.79
N PHE A 407 12.49 -23.11 -9.51
CA PHE A 407 12.00 -24.01 -8.47
C PHE A 407 11.80 -23.31 -7.13
N MET A 408 11.02 -23.94 -6.24
CA MET A 408 10.88 -23.52 -4.84
C MET A 408 10.97 -24.72 -3.89
N LEU A 409 11.49 -24.48 -2.67
CA LEU A 409 11.56 -25.50 -1.62
C LEU A 409 10.26 -25.53 -0.81
N ALA A 410 9.87 -26.72 -0.35
CA ALA A 410 8.73 -26.89 0.54
C ALA A 410 9.12 -26.70 2.01
N TRP A 411 8.17 -26.26 2.85
CA TRP A 411 8.28 -26.20 4.32
C TRP A 411 8.66 -27.53 4.99
N THR A 412 8.50 -28.66 4.29
CA THR A 412 8.86 -29.99 4.76
C THR A 412 10.36 -30.31 4.63
N THR A 413 11.13 -29.48 3.92
CA THR A 413 12.57 -29.70 3.68
C THR A 413 13.33 -29.82 5.00
N PRO A 414 14.05 -30.93 5.27
CA PRO A 414 14.71 -31.10 6.56
C PRO A 414 15.80 -30.05 6.79
N ASP A 415 15.79 -29.40 7.96
CA ASP A 415 16.97 -28.69 8.43
C ASP A 415 18.05 -29.70 8.86
N LEU A 416 19.30 -29.39 8.47
CA LEU A 416 20.50 -30.15 8.79
C LEU A 416 21.52 -29.31 9.59
N GLY A 417 21.10 -28.13 10.04
CA GLY A 417 21.87 -27.14 10.79
C GLY A 417 23.13 -26.71 10.06
N GLU A 418 24.28 -26.96 10.67
CA GLU A 418 25.57 -26.60 10.08
C GLU A 418 25.93 -27.38 8.80
N THR A 419 25.25 -28.49 8.52
CA THR A 419 25.52 -29.35 7.35
C THR A 419 25.09 -28.66 6.06
N ARG A 420 26.02 -28.45 5.12
CA ARG A 420 25.72 -27.85 3.82
C ARG A 420 25.38 -28.90 2.78
N ARG A 421 24.33 -28.65 2.01
CA ARG A 421 23.98 -29.39 0.79
C ARG A 421 24.95 -28.97 -0.32
N GLU A 422 25.35 -29.91 -1.16
CA GLU A 422 26.25 -29.65 -2.31
C GLU A 422 25.50 -30.00 -3.60
N PRO A 423 25.32 -29.05 -4.52
CA PRO A 423 24.72 -29.34 -5.81
C PRO A 423 25.61 -30.25 -6.67
N GLY A 424 24.99 -31.09 -7.47
CA GLY A 424 25.63 -31.85 -8.53
C GLY A 424 24.76 -31.92 -9.79
N VAL A 425 25.41 -32.13 -10.93
CA VAL A 425 24.76 -32.27 -12.24
C VAL A 425 25.27 -33.55 -12.87
N ARG A 426 24.34 -34.39 -13.35
CA ARG A 426 24.59 -35.61 -14.10
C ARG A 426 23.88 -35.53 -15.44
N VAL A 427 24.61 -35.75 -16.53
CA VAL A 427 24.10 -35.72 -17.90
C VAL A 427 24.33 -37.09 -18.52
N ILE A 428 23.33 -37.59 -19.25
CA ILE A 428 23.36 -38.89 -19.93
C ILE A 428 22.89 -38.71 -21.38
N ASP A 429 23.72 -39.10 -22.34
CA ASP A 429 23.39 -39.09 -23.78
C ASP A 429 22.54 -40.32 -24.22
N ARG A 430 22.16 -40.42 -25.49
CA ARG A 430 21.44 -41.61 -26.03
C ARG A 430 22.33 -42.83 -26.22
N ALA A 431 23.65 -42.64 -26.35
CA ALA A 431 24.62 -43.73 -26.38
C ALA A 431 24.82 -44.39 -24.98
N GLY A 432 24.36 -43.73 -23.91
CA GLY A 432 24.48 -44.16 -22.52
C GLY A 432 25.83 -43.80 -21.87
N GLN A 433 26.53 -42.78 -22.37
CA GLN A 433 27.70 -42.21 -21.71
C GLN A 433 27.22 -41.18 -20.68
N GLU A 434 27.86 -41.18 -19.50
CA GLU A 434 27.49 -40.28 -18.40
C GLU A 434 28.66 -39.38 -17.99
N VAL A 435 28.33 -38.13 -17.66
CA VAL A 435 29.22 -37.20 -16.95
C VAL A 435 28.55 -36.76 -15.65
N PHE A 436 29.31 -36.71 -14.57
CA PHE A 436 28.85 -36.20 -13.27
C PHE A 436 29.83 -35.16 -12.71
N LYS A 437 29.29 -34.05 -12.19
CA LYS A 437 30.03 -32.91 -11.67
C LYS A 437 29.38 -32.42 -10.37
N THR A 438 30.15 -32.05 -9.36
CA THR A 438 29.64 -31.37 -8.16
C THR A 438 30.19 -29.95 -8.03
N PHE A 439 29.43 -29.10 -7.36
CA PHE A 439 29.63 -27.65 -7.29
C PHE A 439 29.81 -27.21 -5.81
N PRO A 440 30.97 -27.48 -5.19
CA PRO A 440 31.22 -27.26 -3.77
C PRO A 440 31.24 -25.77 -3.37
N GLU A 441 31.35 -24.85 -4.32
CA GLU A 441 31.23 -23.41 -4.12
C GLU A 441 29.76 -22.95 -4.05
N HIS A 442 28.82 -23.65 -4.69
CA HIS A 442 27.37 -23.43 -4.57
C HIS A 442 26.73 -24.19 -3.40
N ARG A 443 27.53 -24.58 -2.39
CA ARG A 443 27.05 -25.22 -1.15
C ARG A 443 26.14 -24.30 -0.31
N TRP A 444 24.90 -24.74 -0.12
CA TRP A 444 23.82 -24.00 0.55
C TRP A 444 23.30 -24.71 1.81
N ARG A 445 22.41 -24.04 2.54
CA ARG A 445 21.66 -24.53 3.71
C ARG A 445 20.19 -24.14 3.62
N PHE A 446 19.32 -24.92 4.25
CA PHE A 446 17.89 -24.57 4.32
C PHE A 446 17.64 -23.64 5.52
N SER A 447 16.77 -22.64 5.36
CA SER A 447 16.37 -21.74 6.46
C SER A 447 14.87 -21.45 6.41
N ALA A 448 14.11 -22.12 7.28
CA ALA A 448 12.68 -21.89 7.50
C ALA A 448 12.39 -21.02 8.75
N ALA A 449 13.41 -20.43 9.36
CA ALA A 449 13.24 -19.50 10.47
C ALA A 449 12.88 -18.10 9.96
N MET A 450 11.75 -17.57 10.42
CA MET A 450 11.28 -16.22 10.11
C MET A 450 11.14 -15.41 11.41
N GLU A 451 11.22 -14.09 11.29
CA GLU A 451 11.09 -13.16 12.43
C GLU A 451 10.41 -11.86 12.01
N ILE A 452 9.86 -11.16 13.01
CA ILE A 452 9.40 -9.77 12.92
C ILE A 452 10.44 -8.91 13.67
N PRO A 453 11.35 -8.21 12.96
CA PRO A 453 12.38 -7.39 13.61
C PRO A 453 11.76 -6.23 14.40
N GLU A 454 12.24 -5.96 15.62
CA GLU A 454 11.67 -4.95 16.51
C GLU A 454 11.71 -3.55 15.87
N GLU A 455 12.79 -3.25 15.13
CA GLU A 455 12.99 -2.01 14.38
C GLU A 455 12.04 -1.83 13.19
N SER A 456 11.35 -2.90 12.77
CA SER A 456 10.32 -2.82 11.73
C SER A 456 8.94 -2.45 12.30
N VAL A 457 8.73 -2.63 13.61
CA VAL A 457 7.39 -2.52 14.22
C VAL A 457 7.08 -1.09 14.65
N ALA A 458 6.15 -0.47 13.94
CA ALA A 458 5.64 0.85 14.20
C ALA A 458 4.24 0.80 14.85
N LEU A 459 3.95 1.76 15.73
CA LEU A 459 2.65 1.94 16.36
C LEU A 459 2.19 3.38 16.11
N VAL A 460 1.06 3.54 15.43
CA VAL A 460 0.46 4.82 15.04
C VAL A 460 -0.77 5.07 15.91
N LEU A 461 -0.82 6.22 16.56
CA LEU A 461 -1.89 6.57 17.51
C LEU A 461 -2.76 7.69 16.92
N SER A 462 -4.08 7.61 17.11
CA SER A 462 -4.99 8.72 16.74
C SER A 462 -5.13 9.78 17.83
N GLN A 463 -4.73 9.46 19.06
CA GLN A 463 -4.80 10.27 20.27
C GLN A 463 -3.77 9.71 21.28
N GLY A 464 -3.33 10.48 22.27
CA GLY A 464 -2.38 10.04 23.29
C GLY A 464 -0.92 9.98 22.79
N THR A 465 -0.03 9.46 23.63
CA THR A 465 1.43 9.58 23.45
C THR A 465 2.12 8.25 23.17
N LEU A 466 3.03 8.26 22.20
CA LEU A 466 3.93 7.15 21.89
C LEU A 466 5.24 7.28 22.67
N LEU A 467 5.72 6.18 23.25
CA LEU A 467 6.93 6.09 24.05
C LEU A 467 7.76 4.87 23.61
N GLY A 468 9.04 4.81 24.01
CA GLY A 468 9.92 3.69 23.67
C GLY A 468 9.48 2.33 24.24
N ASP A 469 8.69 2.33 25.32
CA ASP A 469 8.11 1.13 25.92
C ASP A 469 6.75 0.74 25.34
N GLY A 470 6.09 1.62 24.57
CA GLY A 470 4.74 1.41 24.04
C GLY A 470 3.94 2.71 23.90
N ALA A 471 2.75 2.77 24.49
CA ALA A 471 1.87 3.94 24.35
C ALA A 471 1.08 4.24 25.63
N ARG A 472 0.55 5.46 25.71
CA ARG A 472 -0.42 5.95 26.70
C ARG A 472 -1.65 6.44 25.94
N LEU A 473 -2.84 5.95 26.28
CA LEU A 473 -4.06 6.11 25.48
C LEU A 473 -5.32 6.30 26.33
N ALA A 474 -6.24 7.13 25.87
CA ALA A 474 -7.60 7.18 26.40
C ALA A 474 -8.40 5.88 26.11
N PRO A 475 -9.44 5.55 26.91
CA PRO A 475 -10.21 4.32 26.72
C PRO A 475 -11.04 4.38 25.42
N SER A 476 -11.11 3.27 24.69
CA SER A 476 -11.73 3.18 23.36
C SER A 476 -11.01 3.96 22.23
N SER A 477 -9.82 4.52 22.45
CA SER A 477 -9.06 5.20 21.38
C SER A 477 -8.51 4.20 20.36
N PRO A 478 -8.56 4.51 19.05
CA PRO A 478 -8.01 3.66 18.00
C PRO A 478 -6.50 3.86 17.79
N MET A 479 -5.81 2.77 17.50
CA MET A 479 -4.39 2.71 17.15
C MET A 479 -4.20 1.78 15.95
N GLU A 480 -3.13 1.94 15.18
CA GLU A 480 -2.71 0.99 14.14
C GLU A 480 -1.31 0.47 14.49
N ILE A 481 -1.13 -0.85 14.46
CA ILE A 481 0.19 -1.48 14.55
C ILE A 481 0.58 -2.00 13.17
N ALA A 482 1.83 -1.76 12.77
CA ALA A 482 2.40 -2.23 11.51
C ALA A 482 3.79 -2.85 11.74
N GLY A 483 4.23 -3.73 10.85
CA GLY A 483 5.55 -4.36 10.94
C GLY A 483 5.99 -5.04 9.64
N GLY A 484 7.26 -5.45 9.59
CA GLY A 484 7.81 -6.30 8.54
C GLY A 484 8.00 -7.74 9.02
N VAL A 485 7.99 -8.68 8.09
CA VAL A 485 8.37 -10.08 8.31
C VAL A 485 9.55 -10.41 7.39
N VAL A 486 10.58 -11.09 7.91
CA VAL A 486 11.78 -11.49 7.15
C VAL A 486 12.25 -12.91 7.52
N PHE A 487 13.10 -13.50 6.69
CA PHE A 487 13.87 -14.70 7.02
C PHE A 487 15.12 -14.35 7.84
N SER A 488 15.23 -14.90 9.06
CA SER A 488 16.23 -14.51 10.07
C SER A 488 17.70 -14.79 9.74
N GLN A 489 17.99 -15.52 8.66
CA GLN A 489 19.36 -15.83 8.23
C GLN A 489 19.88 -14.93 7.11
N THR A 490 19.01 -14.12 6.50
CA THR A 490 19.29 -13.35 5.28
C THR A 490 18.66 -11.95 5.28
N ASN A 491 17.72 -11.69 6.18
CA ASN A 491 16.81 -10.55 6.18
C ASN A 491 16.02 -10.41 4.86
N ALA A 492 15.88 -11.51 4.11
CA ALA A 492 15.07 -11.56 2.89
C ALA A 492 13.58 -11.48 3.24
N VAL A 493 12.85 -10.65 2.50
CA VAL A 493 11.39 -10.49 2.63
C VAL A 493 10.70 -11.70 1.98
N PRO A 494 9.71 -12.35 2.61
CA PRO A 494 8.97 -13.44 2.01
C PRO A 494 8.11 -12.93 0.84
N VAL A 495 8.16 -13.64 -0.29
CA VAL A 495 7.35 -13.31 -1.50
C VAL A 495 5.91 -13.84 -1.44
N PHE A 496 5.49 -14.36 -0.29
CA PHE A 496 4.17 -14.98 -0.07
C PHE A 496 3.45 -14.33 1.12
N ASP A 497 2.13 -14.29 1.03
CA ASP A 497 1.24 -13.80 2.08
C ASP A 497 1.40 -14.65 3.36
N CYS A 498 1.82 -14.04 4.46
CA CYS A 498 2.05 -14.68 5.75
C CYS A 498 1.13 -14.06 6.82
N GLN A 499 0.38 -14.91 7.53
CA GLN A 499 -0.37 -14.49 8.71
C GLN A 499 0.58 -14.14 9.87
N VAL A 500 0.32 -12.99 10.51
CA VAL A 500 0.93 -12.53 11.76
C VAL A 500 -0.15 -12.46 12.84
N ASP A 501 0.10 -13.08 13.99
CA ASP A 501 -0.82 -13.14 15.12
C ASP A 501 -0.39 -12.15 16.21
N VAL A 502 -1.28 -11.20 16.51
CA VAL A 502 -1.09 -10.12 17.48
C VAL A 502 -2.00 -10.34 18.68
N LEU A 503 -1.41 -10.54 19.85
CA LEU A 503 -2.13 -10.66 21.12
C LEU A 503 -2.24 -9.28 21.78
N PHE A 504 -3.48 -8.83 22.00
CA PHE A 504 -3.78 -7.58 22.70
C PHE A 504 -5.02 -7.73 23.60
N ALA A 505 -4.99 -7.15 24.80
CA ALA A 505 -6.10 -7.20 25.76
C ALA A 505 -6.65 -8.63 26.06
N GLY A 506 -5.81 -9.67 25.92
CA GLY A 506 -6.19 -11.07 26.08
C GLY A 506 -6.94 -11.70 24.89
N GLN A 507 -7.02 -11.01 23.76
CA GLN A 507 -7.58 -11.50 22.50
C GLN A 507 -6.47 -11.58 21.43
N THR A 508 -6.47 -12.63 20.63
CA THR A 508 -5.59 -12.75 19.46
C THR A 508 -6.32 -12.23 18.23
N PHE A 509 -5.72 -11.24 17.59
CA PHE A 509 -6.07 -10.70 16.28
C PHE A 509 -5.04 -11.23 15.26
N SER A 510 -5.41 -11.28 13.98
CA SER A 510 -4.53 -11.81 12.93
C SER A 510 -4.56 -10.90 11.71
N ALA A 511 -3.39 -10.50 11.24
CA ALA A 511 -3.18 -9.72 10.02
C ALA A 511 -2.48 -10.59 8.96
N THR A 512 -2.69 -10.30 7.68
CA THR A 512 -1.94 -10.93 6.58
C THR A 512 -0.92 -9.95 6.04
N THR A 513 0.33 -10.37 5.86
CA THR A 513 1.32 -9.56 5.16
C THR A 513 1.03 -9.47 3.66
N TYR A 514 1.41 -8.34 3.07
CA TYR A 514 1.51 -8.13 1.63
C TYR A 514 2.90 -7.58 1.34
N GLU A 515 3.64 -8.18 0.41
CA GLU A 515 5.08 -7.90 0.19
C GLU A 515 5.90 -7.93 1.51
N GLY A 516 5.53 -8.86 2.41
CA GLY A 516 6.13 -9.04 3.74
C GLY A 516 5.80 -7.96 4.78
N ILE A 517 5.02 -6.92 4.45
CA ILE A 517 4.57 -5.86 5.37
C ILE A 517 3.14 -6.17 5.84
N TRP A 518 2.87 -6.03 7.14
CA TRP A 518 1.52 -6.12 7.71
C TRP A 518 1.15 -4.83 8.44
N SER A 519 -0.15 -4.52 8.50
CA SER A 519 -0.71 -3.57 9.47
C SER A 519 -2.12 -3.97 9.91
N MET A 520 -2.55 -3.44 11.06
CA MET A 520 -3.85 -3.74 11.65
C MET A 520 -4.32 -2.64 12.60
N GLU A 521 -5.56 -2.18 12.39
CA GLU A 521 -6.30 -1.34 13.34
C GLU A 521 -6.67 -2.15 14.60
N LEU A 522 -6.41 -1.55 15.77
CA LEU A 522 -6.81 -2.04 17.10
C LEU A 522 -7.53 -0.91 17.87
N THR A 523 -8.31 -1.26 18.87
CA THR A 523 -8.99 -0.29 19.75
C THR A 523 -8.63 -0.58 21.20
N ALA A 524 -8.21 0.45 21.95
CA ALA A 524 -7.98 0.34 23.39
C ALA A 524 -9.26 -0.12 24.13
N PRO A 525 -9.18 -0.98 25.16
CA PRO A 525 -10.34 -1.31 25.99
C PRO A 525 -11.02 -0.09 26.65
N SER A 526 -12.23 -0.31 27.15
CA SER A 526 -13.06 0.72 27.81
C SER A 526 -12.80 0.88 29.31
N GLU A 527 -11.79 0.21 29.86
CA GLU A 527 -11.39 0.25 31.27
C GLU A 527 -9.88 0.53 31.36
N SER A 528 -9.45 1.40 32.29
CA SER A 528 -8.03 1.72 32.48
C SER A 528 -7.21 0.49 32.87
N GLY A 529 -5.95 0.43 32.42
CA GLY A 529 -5.00 -0.61 32.81
C GLY A 529 -3.81 -0.78 31.87
N THR A 530 -2.75 -1.40 32.38
CA THR A 530 -1.55 -1.77 31.62
C THR A 530 -1.74 -3.11 30.92
N LEU A 531 -1.59 -3.12 29.60
CA LEU A 531 -1.84 -4.26 28.72
C LEU A 531 -0.63 -4.54 27.82
N PRO A 532 -0.13 -5.79 27.74
CA PRO A 532 0.88 -6.15 26.76
C PRO A 532 0.25 -6.26 25.36
N LEU A 533 0.99 -5.73 24.38
CA LEU A 533 0.78 -5.90 22.94
C LEU A 533 1.98 -6.68 22.39
N THR A 534 1.76 -7.89 21.89
CA THR A 534 2.83 -8.78 21.41
C THR A 534 2.46 -9.43 20.09
N TRP A 535 3.44 -9.65 19.21
CA TRP A 535 3.25 -10.25 17.88
C TRP A 535 4.04 -11.56 17.72
N SER A 536 3.61 -12.39 16.79
CA SER A 536 4.20 -13.71 16.47
C SER A 536 3.79 -14.18 15.08
N ILE A 537 4.52 -15.13 14.49
CA ILE A 537 4.30 -15.55 13.10
C ILE A 537 3.36 -16.75 13.03
N GLY A 538 2.19 -16.54 12.41
CA GLY A 538 1.13 -17.55 12.29
C GLY A 538 1.21 -18.44 11.05
N CYS A 539 1.98 -18.05 10.01
CA CYS A 539 2.06 -18.80 8.73
C CYS A 539 3.00 -20.02 8.71
N LEU A 540 3.56 -20.43 9.85
CA LEU A 540 4.66 -21.40 9.90
C LEU A 540 4.17 -22.85 9.74
N GLU A 541 4.65 -23.53 8.70
CA GLU A 541 4.40 -24.95 8.45
C GLU A 541 5.68 -25.81 8.56
N GLY A 542 5.52 -27.12 8.81
CA GLY A 542 6.57 -28.13 8.61
C GLY A 542 7.82 -27.98 9.51
N GLN A 543 8.84 -27.29 9.00
CA GLN A 543 10.09 -26.95 9.71
C GLN A 543 10.19 -25.45 10.04
N GLY A 544 9.12 -24.69 9.84
CA GLY A 544 9.04 -23.27 10.19
C GLY A 544 9.24 -23.02 11.68
N VAL A 545 10.01 -21.95 11.99
CA VAL A 545 10.32 -21.53 13.36
C VAL A 545 10.12 -20.02 13.47
N ASP A 546 9.40 -19.60 14.50
CA ASP A 546 9.29 -18.19 14.88
C ASP A 546 10.53 -17.81 15.69
N ALA A 547 11.43 -17.06 15.06
CA ALA A 547 12.68 -16.55 15.63
C ALA A 547 12.52 -15.15 16.25
N THR A 548 11.33 -14.54 16.15
CA THR A 548 10.99 -13.23 16.75
C THR A 548 11.36 -13.20 18.23
N ASP A 549 12.19 -12.23 18.63
CA ASP A 549 12.73 -12.13 20.00
C ASP A 549 11.61 -11.76 20.99
N LYS A 550 11.46 -12.61 22.00
CA LYS A 550 10.36 -12.56 22.98
C LYS A 550 10.67 -11.69 24.20
N GLU A 551 11.91 -11.21 24.32
CA GLU A 551 12.27 -10.19 25.32
C GLU A 551 12.01 -8.77 24.82
N THR A 552 12.08 -8.53 23.50
CA THR A 552 11.85 -7.21 22.87
C THR A 552 10.50 -7.06 22.18
N SER A 553 9.85 -8.15 21.73
CA SER A 553 8.55 -8.10 21.00
C SER A 553 7.33 -7.89 21.91
N VAL A 554 7.43 -6.90 22.78
CA VAL A 554 6.40 -6.43 23.72
C VAL A 554 6.36 -4.90 23.67
N ARG A 555 5.21 -4.33 23.34
CA ARG A 555 4.89 -2.94 23.68
C ARG A 555 3.86 -2.91 24.81
N TRP A 556 4.02 -2.00 25.75
CA TRP A 556 3.11 -1.79 26.86
C TRP A 556 2.14 -0.66 26.53
N ILE A 557 0.87 -1.01 26.37
CA ILE A 557 -0.21 -0.04 26.20
C ILE A 557 -0.80 0.21 27.58
N ILE A 558 -0.64 1.43 28.11
CA ILE A 558 -1.38 1.85 29.29
C ILE A 558 -2.60 2.63 28.82
N VAL A 559 -3.77 2.10 29.12
CA VAL A 559 -5.03 2.79 28.94
C VAL A 559 -5.32 3.58 30.21
N ASP A 560 -5.57 4.88 30.12
CA ASP A 560 -6.17 5.64 31.23
C ASP A 560 -7.20 6.66 30.75
N GLY A 561 -8.30 6.77 31.49
CA GLY A 561 -9.42 7.68 31.25
C GLY A 561 -9.75 8.57 32.45
N THR A 562 -8.79 8.75 33.37
CA THR A 562 -8.88 9.70 34.47
C THR A 562 -7.73 10.69 34.34
N GLY A 563 -8.02 11.92 33.93
CA GLY A 563 -6.99 12.97 33.87
C GLY A 563 -6.52 13.42 35.26
N PRO A 564 -5.39 14.13 35.34
CA PRO A 564 -4.69 14.37 36.60
C PRO A 564 -5.55 15.14 37.62
N GLU A 565 -5.59 14.70 38.88
CA GLU A 565 -6.37 15.34 39.94
C GLU A 565 -5.51 16.27 40.81
N PRO A 566 -5.81 17.58 40.92
CA PRO A 566 -5.28 18.43 41.97
C PRO A 566 -5.84 18.02 43.35
N VAL A 567 -4.95 17.54 44.22
CA VAL A 567 -5.28 17.03 45.56
C VAL A 567 -5.15 18.13 46.63
N GLU A 568 -4.10 18.95 46.55
CA GLU A 568 -3.74 19.93 47.58
C GLU A 568 -3.04 21.15 46.96
N VAL A 569 -3.37 22.36 47.41
CA VAL A 569 -2.63 23.59 47.07
C VAL A 569 -1.71 23.94 48.25
N LEU A 570 -0.40 23.86 48.01
CA LEU A 570 0.63 24.01 49.04
C LEU A 570 1.01 25.49 49.24
N ASN A 571 1.03 26.27 48.17
CA ASN A 571 1.34 27.70 48.15
C ASN A 571 0.54 28.41 47.03
N PRO A 572 0.06 29.65 47.21
CA PRO A 572 -0.21 30.32 48.48
C PRO A 572 -1.18 29.50 49.33
N ARG A 573 -1.10 29.62 50.66
CA ARG A 573 -1.99 28.85 51.56
C ARG A 573 -3.46 29.18 51.29
N PRO A 574 -4.39 28.21 51.39
CA PRO A 574 -5.82 28.50 51.38
C PRO A 574 -6.17 29.58 52.43
N GLN A 575 -6.99 30.56 52.03
CA GLN A 575 -7.35 31.75 52.82
C GLN A 575 -6.20 32.74 53.11
N ALA A 576 -5.05 32.66 52.42
CA ALA A 576 -4.11 33.76 52.36
C ALA A 576 -4.76 34.99 51.68
N VAL A 577 -4.32 36.19 52.07
CA VAL A 577 -4.59 37.44 51.37
C VAL A 577 -3.35 37.79 50.56
N LEU A 578 -3.51 38.12 49.27
CA LEU A 578 -2.39 38.34 48.34
C LEU A 578 -2.20 39.82 48.03
N ALA A 579 -0.96 40.31 48.10
CA ALA A 579 -0.59 41.64 47.65
C ALA A 579 -0.43 41.68 46.11
N ALA A 580 -0.31 42.88 45.54
CA ALA A 580 -0.11 43.10 44.11
C ALA A 580 1.38 42.99 43.72
N ASP A 581 1.95 41.81 43.94
CA ASP A 581 3.34 41.43 43.66
C ASP A 581 3.44 40.01 43.10
N SER A 582 4.64 39.43 43.03
CA SER A 582 4.87 38.10 42.44
C SER A 582 4.65 36.99 43.46
N HIS A 583 3.74 36.06 43.15
CA HIS A 583 3.39 34.91 44.01
C HIS A 583 3.81 33.59 43.35
N GLU A 584 4.52 32.76 44.11
CA GLU A 584 4.78 31.37 43.74
C GLU A 584 3.54 30.51 44.06
N VAL A 585 3.05 29.78 43.06
CA VAL A 585 1.96 28.82 43.22
C VAL A 585 2.53 27.41 43.16
N ARG A 586 2.15 26.58 44.14
CA ARG A 586 2.54 25.16 44.24
C ARG A 586 1.29 24.30 44.39
N VAL A 587 1.07 23.37 43.47
CA VAL A 587 -0.07 22.45 43.48
C VAL A 587 0.44 21.02 43.49
N LEU A 588 -0.23 20.17 44.26
CA LEU A 588 0.01 18.74 44.31
C LEU A 588 -1.01 18.02 43.43
N LEU A 589 -0.56 17.43 42.32
CA LEU A 589 -1.34 16.57 41.45
C LEU A 589 -1.21 15.09 41.88
N SER A 590 -2.20 14.29 41.53
CA SER A 590 -2.19 12.83 41.59
C SER A 590 -2.53 12.28 40.21
N GLU A 591 -1.69 11.40 39.69
CA GLU A 591 -1.72 10.92 38.30
C GLU A 591 -1.10 9.52 38.25
N GLU A 592 -1.69 8.55 37.53
CA GLU A 592 -1.17 7.16 37.48
C GLU A 592 -0.76 6.70 36.06
N GLY A 593 -1.40 7.19 34.99
CA GLY A 593 -1.00 6.94 33.59
C GLY A 593 0.23 7.75 33.15
N GLY A 594 0.42 8.95 33.72
CA GLY A 594 1.60 9.80 33.62
C GLY A 594 1.33 11.16 32.98
N LEU A 595 1.91 12.21 33.56
CA LEU A 595 1.68 13.62 33.24
C LEU A 595 2.50 14.08 32.01
N GLU A 596 1.89 14.83 31.08
CA GLU A 596 2.62 15.49 29.99
C GLU A 596 3.17 16.84 30.46
N THR A 597 4.43 16.86 30.91
CA THR A 597 5.10 18.03 31.51
C THR A 597 5.04 19.29 30.67
N ASP A 598 5.12 19.15 29.36
CA ASP A 598 5.25 20.24 28.42
C ASP A 598 3.89 20.91 28.11
N SER A 599 2.79 20.30 28.59
CA SER A 599 1.42 20.82 28.47
C SER A 599 0.97 21.67 29.66
N LEU A 600 1.78 21.76 30.72
CA LEU A 600 1.33 22.26 32.02
C LEU A 600 1.30 23.80 32.07
N GLU A 601 0.10 24.35 32.20
CA GLU A 601 -0.17 25.78 32.26
C GLU A 601 -0.92 26.16 33.54
N LEU A 602 -0.51 27.25 34.18
CA LEU A 602 -1.27 27.94 35.22
C LEU A 602 -2.08 29.06 34.56
N VAL A 603 -3.40 28.91 34.54
CA VAL A 603 -4.33 29.91 34.00
C VAL A 603 -4.93 30.71 35.14
N TRP A 604 -4.73 32.03 35.16
CA TRP A 604 -5.18 32.89 36.26
C TRP A 604 -6.01 34.09 35.80
N TRP A 605 -6.91 34.57 36.67
CA TRP A 605 -7.58 35.86 36.51
C TRP A 605 -7.91 36.53 37.84
N VAL A 606 -8.01 37.86 37.81
CA VAL A 606 -8.47 38.67 38.93
C VAL A 606 -9.88 39.19 38.66
N GLU A 607 -10.81 38.93 39.58
CA GLU A 607 -12.24 39.22 39.48
C GLU A 607 -12.68 40.18 40.59
N GLU A 608 -13.49 41.18 40.26
CA GLU A 608 -14.08 42.07 41.27
C GLU A 608 -15.33 41.42 41.90
N LYS A 609 -15.35 41.23 43.22
CA LYS A 609 -16.42 40.51 43.92
C LYS A 609 -17.79 41.21 43.93
N ALA A 610 -17.85 42.49 43.56
CA ALA A 610 -19.08 43.28 43.52
C ALA A 610 -19.82 43.19 42.17
N THR A 611 -19.08 42.96 41.09
CA THR A 611 -19.55 43.00 39.69
C THR A 611 -19.49 41.63 39.02
N GLY A 612 -18.49 40.82 39.35
CA GLY A 612 -18.10 39.61 38.61
C GLY A 612 -17.24 39.92 37.38
N ASP A 613 -16.78 41.16 37.21
CA ASP A 613 -15.96 41.56 36.07
C ASP A 613 -14.51 41.09 36.24
N ARG A 614 -13.98 40.41 35.21
CA ARG A 614 -12.57 39.99 35.14
C ARG A 614 -11.71 41.18 34.73
N LEU A 615 -10.87 41.66 35.64
CA LEU A 615 -10.07 42.87 35.45
C LEU A 615 -8.71 42.60 34.80
N ARG A 616 -8.10 41.44 35.09
CA ARG A 616 -6.83 40.96 34.52
C ARG A 616 -6.86 39.45 34.40
N ASN A 617 -6.06 38.90 33.49
CA ASN A 617 -5.82 37.47 33.35
C ASN A 617 -4.45 37.22 32.72
N GLY A 618 -3.91 36.02 32.93
CA GLY A 618 -2.66 35.56 32.34
C GLY A 618 -2.60 34.04 32.28
N VAL A 619 -1.54 33.54 31.64
CA VAL A 619 -1.21 32.13 31.51
C VAL A 619 0.29 32.01 31.68
N GLU A 620 0.73 31.22 32.65
CA GLU A 620 2.14 31.05 33.01
C GLU A 620 2.49 29.55 32.93
N PRO A 621 3.73 29.15 32.58
CA PRO A 621 4.12 27.74 32.58
C PRO A 621 4.16 27.16 34.01
N LEU A 622 3.94 25.85 34.10
CA LEU A 622 4.13 25.05 35.32
C LEU A 622 5.25 24.03 35.13
N GLU A 623 6.20 24.01 36.05
CA GLU A 623 7.29 23.05 36.06
C GLU A 623 7.02 21.93 37.08
N LEU A 624 7.24 20.68 36.68
CA LEU A 624 7.15 19.52 37.57
C LEU A 624 8.43 19.37 38.40
N LEU A 625 8.32 19.38 39.74
CA LEU A 625 9.46 19.19 40.64
C LEU A 625 9.83 17.70 40.82
N GLY A 626 10.39 17.10 39.78
CA GLY A 626 10.93 15.75 39.83
C GLY A 626 11.26 15.17 38.46
N THR A 627 11.54 13.86 38.44
CA THR A 627 11.69 13.06 37.21
C THR A 627 10.60 11.98 37.07
N GLU A 628 9.79 11.77 38.13
CA GLU A 628 8.66 10.85 38.11
C GLU A 628 7.45 11.60 37.54
N THR A 629 6.94 11.20 36.37
CA THR A 629 5.75 11.81 35.75
C THR A 629 4.44 11.15 36.19
N SER A 630 4.48 10.02 36.91
CA SER A 630 3.31 9.42 37.57
C SER A 630 3.55 9.21 39.06
N GLY A 631 2.48 9.32 39.83
CA GLY A 631 2.44 9.14 41.27
C GLY A 631 1.33 9.95 41.95
N LEU A 632 0.95 9.53 43.15
CA LEU A 632 -0.10 10.16 43.96
C LEU A 632 0.29 11.54 44.57
N ARG A 633 1.48 12.06 44.24
CA ARG A 633 2.10 13.26 44.85
C ARG A 633 3.10 13.93 43.90
N LEU A 634 2.63 14.45 42.77
CA LEU A 634 3.43 15.25 41.84
C LEU A 634 3.33 16.73 42.22
N GLU A 635 4.44 17.37 42.61
CA GLU A 635 4.45 18.80 42.97
C GLU A 635 4.77 19.64 41.72
N VAL A 636 3.79 20.40 41.23
CA VAL A 636 3.97 21.35 40.11
C VAL A 636 4.04 22.78 40.64
N VAL A 637 4.92 23.59 40.06
CA VAL A 637 5.23 24.95 40.54
C VAL A 637 5.27 25.95 39.39
N GLY A 638 4.71 27.13 39.62
CA GLY A 638 4.78 28.27 38.72
C GLY A 638 4.78 29.59 39.49
N SER A 639 4.88 30.71 38.78
CA SER A 639 4.85 32.05 39.39
C SER A 639 3.89 32.96 38.64
N ILE A 640 3.03 33.66 39.40
CA ILE A 640 2.11 34.68 38.88
C ILE A 640 2.70 36.05 39.24
N ASP A 641 2.75 36.99 38.28
CA ASP A 641 3.02 38.40 38.58
C ASP A 641 1.72 39.23 38.69
N LEU A 642 1.35 39.62 39.92
CA LEU A 642 0.20 40.49 40.18
C LEU A 642 0.56 41.99 40.18
N SER A 643 1.81 42.37 39.87
CA SER A 643 2.25 43.78 39.78
C SER A 643 1.50 44.61 38.71
N VAL A 644 0.69 43.95 37.86
CA VAL A 644 -0.21 44.54 36.86
C VAL A 644 -1.52 45.10 37.49
N ILE A 645 -1.77 44.81 38.77
CA ILE A 645 -2.88 45.35 39.56
C ILE A 645 -2.43 46.67 40.22
N THR A 646 -3.11 47.78 39.90
CA THR A 646 -2.75 49.09 40.46
C THR A 646 -3.38 49.32 41.84
N PRO A 647 -2.80 50.20 42.69
CA PRO A 647 -3.39 50.59 43.97
C PRO A 647 -4.85 51.04 43.88
N GLU A 648 -5.21 51.76 42.81
CA GLU A 648 -6.58 52.21 42.51
C GLU A 648 -7.56 51.03 42.33
N MET A 649 -7.09 49.89 41.81
CA MET A 649 -7.91 48.68 41.66
C MET A 649 -8.13 47.96 43.00
N LEU A 650 -7.19 48.10 43.94
CA LEU A 650 -7.28 47.51 45.28
C LEU A 650 -8.23 48.28 46.21
N GLU A 651 -8.74 49.45 45.82
CA GLU A 651 -9.86 50.12 46.51
C GLU A 651 -11.15 49.28 46.42
N ASN A 652 -11.30 48.50 45.34
CA ASN A 652 -12.37 47.51 45.17
C ASN A 652 -11.94 46.16 45.74
N ARG A 653 -12.91 45.34 46.18
CA ARG A 653 -12.62 44.02 46.75
C ARG A 653 -12.43 42.98 45.64
N LEU A 654 -11.18 42.67 45.33
CA LEU A 654 -10.79 41.71 44.29
C LEU A 654 -10.59 40.29 44.85
N ALA A 655 -10.63 39.29 43.96
CA ALA A 655 -10.09 37.95 44.20
C ALA A 655 -9.26 37.46 43.02
N LEU A 656 -8.18 36.74 43.32
CA LEU A 656 -7.45 35.93 42.36
C LEU A 656 -8.12 34.55 42.26
N HIS A 657 -8.34 34.08 41.04
CA HIS A 657 -8.75 32.73 40.71
C HIS A 657 -7.65 32.06 39.87
N VAL A 658 -7.31 30.81 40.20
CA VAL A 658 -6.29 30.02 39.49
C VAL A 658 -6.86 28.66 39.09
N ILE A 659 -6.59 28.24 37.86
CA ILE A 659 -6.81 26.91 37.31
C ILE A 659 -5.42 26.32 36.97
N VAL A 660 -5.24 25.02 37.17
CA VAL A 660 -4.18 24.26 36.49
C VAL A 660 -4.78 23.64 35.24
N ALA A 661 -4.11 23.83 34.11
CA ALA A 661 -4.47 23.30 32.80
C ALA A 661 -3.28 22.52 32.21
N GLY A 662 -3.55 21.73 31.17
CA GLY A 662 -2.65 20.70 30.64
C GLY A 662 -3.35 19.35 30.65
N ARG A 663 -2.58 18.28 30.39
CA ARG A 663 -3.10 16.91 30.20
C ARG A 663 -2.14 15.84 30.70
N ASP A 664 -2.65 14.62 30.81
CA ASP A 664 -1.82 13.42 30.90
C ASP A 664 -1.31 12.98 29.50
N LEU A 665 -0.43 11.98 29.50
CA LEU A 665 0.11 11.36 28.29
C LEU A 665 -0.95 10.55 27.50
N ALA A 666 -2.12 10.29 28.08
CA ALA A 666 -3.27 9.65 27.44
C ALA A 666 -4.22 10.65 26.75
N ASP A 667 -3.95 11.96 26.85
CA ASP A 667 -4.73 13.10 26.33
C ASP A 667 -6.03 13.39 27.09
N ASN A 668 -6.07 13.12 28.41
CA ASN A 668 -7.14 13.59 29.30
C ASN A 668 -6.79 14.94 29.96
N ASP A 669 -7.73 15.89 29.97
CA ASP A 669 -7.59 17.20 30.63
C ASP A 669 -7.35 17.09 32.15
N ILE A 670 -6.52 17.99 32.70
CA ILE A 670 -6.37 18.16 34.16
C ILE A 670 -7.71 18.58 34.80
N LEU A 671 -8.06 17.86 35.87
CA LEU A 671 -9.30 18.09 36.63
C LEU A 671 -9.18 19.32 37.54
N GLY A 672 -10.32 19.80 38.03
CA GLY A 672 -10.35 20.75 39.14
C GLY A 672 -10.13 20.06 40.49
N LEU A 673 -9.79 20.85 41.52
CA LEU A 673 -9.52 20.38 42.88
C LEU A 673 -10.61 19.41 43.39
N GLY A 674 -10.20 18.24 43.89
CA GLY A 674 -11.11 17.23 44.44
C GLY A 674 -11.97 16.52 43.38
N GLY A 675 -11.41 16.28 42.19
CA GLY A 675 -12.09 15.59 41.08
C GLY A 675 -13.24 16.40 40.48
N THR A 676 -13.16 17.73 40.52
CA THR A 676 -14.15 18.60 39.85
C THR A 676 -13.87 18.70 38.34
N PRO A 677 -14.84 19.07 37.49
CA PRO A 677 -14.62 19.14 36.04
C PRO A 677 -13.47 20.11 35.67
N ALA A 678 -12.73 19.77 34.62
CA ALA A 678 -11.66 20.60 34.07
C ALA A 678 -12.12 22.06 33.84
N GLY A 679 -11.24 23.01 34.09
CA GLY A 679 -11.57 24.44 34.09
C GLY A 679 -12.24 24.97 35.37
N THR A 680 -12.37 24.16 36.42
CA THR A 680 -12.77 24.63 37.77
C THR A 680 -11.55 25.19 38.51
N PRO A 681 -11.61 26.37 39.16
CA PRO A 681 -10.48 26.91 39.93
C PRO A 681 -9.97 25.97 41.01
N VAL A 682 -8.67 25.71 41.01
CA VAL A 682 -7.98 24.94 42.07
C VAL A 682 -7.76 25.78 43.32
N GLY A 683 -7.71 27.11 43.17
CA GLY A 683 -7.52 28.04 44.27
C GLY A 683 -8.21 29.38 44.00
N VAL A 684 -8.72 29.98 45.08
CA VAL A 684 -9.31 31.32 45.09
C VAL A 684 -8.85 32.06 46.34
N TRP A 685 -8.28 33.25 46.17
CA TRP A 685 -7.73 34.08 47.24
C TRP A 685 -8.30 35.50 47.18
N ASP A 686 -8.54 36.11 48.34
CA ASP A 686 -8.82 37.56 48.41
C ASP A 686 -7.51 38.32 48.19
N MET A 687 -7.54 39.39 47.40
CA MET A 687 -6.40 40.33 47.36
C MET A 687 -6.44 41.30 48.54
N GLU A 688 -5.34 42.00 48.80
CA GLU A 688 -5.33 43.15 49.69
C GLU A 688 -6.42 44.14 49.28
N TRP A 689 -7.16 44.67 50.27
CA TRP A 689 -8.27 45.58 50.04
C TRP A 689 -7.98 46.91 50.76
N PHE A 690 -7.83 47.97 49.99
CA PHE A 690 -7.44 49.28 50.47
C PHE A 690 -8.66 50.07 50.93
N LYS A 691 -8.63 50.50 52.19
CA LYS A 691 -9.72 51.24 52.85
C LYS A 691 -9.17 52.12 53.98
N PRO A 692 -9.81 53.26 54.30
CA PRO A 692 -9.56 53.95 55.56
C PRO A 692 -10.18 53.16 56.72
N GLU A 693 -9.53 53.18 57.88
CA GLU A 693 -10.00 52.53 59.11
C GLU A 693 -9.51 53.35 60.31
N PHE A 694 -10.40 53.62 61.27
CA PHE A 694 -10.18 54.65 62.29
C PHE A 694 -10.34 54.11 63.71
N GLU A 695 -9.39 54.47 64.58
CA GLU A 695 -9.37 54.09 66.00
C GLU A 695 -9.17 55.33 66.88
N ILE A 696 -9.69 55.28 68.11
CA ILE A 696 -9.35 56.21 69.20
C ILE A 696 -8.78 55.36 70.34
N GLU A 697 -7.51 55.58 70.70
CA GLU A 697 -6.87 54.82 71.78
C GLU A 697 -7.58 55.06 73.14
N GLN A 698 -7.54 54.07 74.04
CA GLN A 698 -8.21 54.18 75.34
C GLN A 698 -7.57 55.27 76.20
N GLY A 699 -8.31 56.34 76.46
CA GLY A 699 -7.81 57.54 77.14
C GLY A 699 -7.29 58.64 76.22
N GLY A 700 -7.35 58.47 74.89
CA GLY A 700 -7.04 59.47 73.86
C GLY A 700 -8.02 60.66 73.79
N VAL A 701 -8.64 61.03 74.92
CA VAL A 701 -9.53 62.17 75.08
C VAL A 701 -9.06 62.98 76.29
N GLU A 702 -8.26 64.02 76.03
CA GLU A 702 -7.65 64.88 77.04
C GLU A 702 -8.44 66.19 77.27
N TYR A 703 -8.20 66.84 78.40
CA TYR A 703 -8.71 68.18 78.68
C TYR A 703 -7.59 69.14 79.08
N SER A 704 -7.61 70.34 78.49
CA SER A 704 -6.72 71.44 78.85
C SER A 704 -6.85 71.91 80.32
N ARG A 705 -8.00 71.64 80.97
CA ARG A 705 -8.24 71.91 82.39
C ARG A 705 -9.07 70.80 83.04
N VAL A 706 -8.59 70.31 84.19
CA VAL A 706 -9.18 69.22 84.98
C VAL A 706 -9.82 69.72 86.30
N ILE A 707 -9.71 71.02 86.59
CA ILE A 707 -10.40 71.69 87.70
C ILE A 707 -11.09 72.92 87.11
N ILE A 708 -12.42 72.89 87.07
CA ILE A 708 -13.26 73.94 86.49
C ILE A 708 -14.46 74.25 87.39
N GLU A 709 -14.87 75.51 87.37
CA GLU A 709 -16.07 76.00 88.03
C GLU A 709 -17.13 76.28 86.96
N VAL A 710 -18.42 76.20 87.30
CA VAL A 710 -19.53 76.46 86.35
C VAL A 710 -19.34 77.83 85.67
N GLY A 711 -19.25 77.83 84.34
CA GLY A 711 -18.94 79.02 83.52
C GLY A 711 -17.46 79.26 83.19
N GLN A 712 -16.56 78.31 83.47
CA GLN A 712 -15.20 78.29 82.93
C GLN A 712 -15.06 77.29 81.78
N THR A 713 -14.45 77.70 80.66
CA THR A 713 -14.18 76.82 79.52
C THR A 713 -12.96 75.91 79.72
N SER A 714 -13.03 74.71 79.15
CA SER A 714 -11.94 73.75 78.98
C SER A 714 -11.99 73.18 77.57
N ILE A 715 -10.88 73.23 76.83
CA ILE A 715 -10.77 72.54 75.53
C ILE A 715 -10.65 71.04 75.78
N VAL A 716 -11.52 70.25 75.14
CA VAL A 716 -11.42 68.80 74.97
C VAL A 716 -10.60 68.54 73.71
N THR A 717 -9.64 67.62 73.76
CA THR A 717 -8.87 67.14 72.59
C THR A 717 -9.07 65.65 72.45
N ALA A 718 -9.60 65.20 71.32
CA ALA A 718 -9.68 63.78 70.96
C ALA A 718 -8.62 63.46 69.90
N PHE A 719 -7.84 62.41 70.12
CA PHE A 719 -6.84 61.92 69.17
C PHE A 719 -7.44 60.78 68.35
N VAL A 720 -7.64 61.00 67.04
CA VAL A 720 -8.12 59.96 66.12
C VAL A 720 -6.99 59.53 65.21
N LYS A 721 -6.84 58.22 65.06
CA LYS A 721 -5.74 57.57 64.34
C LYS A 721 -6.31 56.80 63.16
N ASN A 722 -5.76 57.01 61.96
CA ASN A 722 -6.10 56.21 60.80
C ASN A 722 -5.17 54.98 60.77
N THR A 723 -5.71 53.83 61.14
CA THR A 723 -5.04 52.52 61.12
C THR A 723 -5.23 51.79 59.79
N GLY A 724 -6.02 52.36 58.87
CA GLY A 724 -6.23 51.84 57.52
C GLY A 724 -5.13 52.21 56.51
N THR A 725 -5.37 51.82 55.26
CA THR A 725 -4.41 51.88 54.15
C THR A 725 -4.67 53.01 53.15
N LEU A 726 -5.72 53.81 53.35
CA LEU A 726 -6.01 55.02 52.58
C LEU A 726 -6.27 56.22 53.50
N ASP A 727 -6.04 57.43 53.00
CA ASP A 727 -6.56 58.66 53.58
C ASP A 727 -8.10 58.59 53.67
N GLY A 728 -8.69 59.26 54.67
CA GLY A 728 -10.14 59.36 54.73
C GLY A 728 -10.67 60.38 55.73
N THR A 729 -11.95 60.70 55.58
CA THR A 729 -12.70 61.56 56.49
C THR A 729 -13.48 60.71 57.49
N VAL A 730 -13.43 61.06 58.77
CA VAL A 730 -14.21 60.43 59.83
C VAL A 730 -15.02 61.46 60.60
N ASP A 731 -16.27 61.14 60.93
CA ASP A 731 -17.14 61.98 61.76
C ASP A 731 -17.01 61.62 63.25
N LEU A 732 -16.81 62.64 64.09
CA LEU A 732 -16.72 62.55 65.53
C LEU A 732 -17.95 63.19 66.19
N VAL A 733 -18.49 62.52 67.22
CA VAL A 733 -19.58 63.01 68.07
C VAL A 733 -19.08 63.14 69.51
N PHE A 734 -18.85 64.38 69.95
CA PHE A 734 -18.50 64.70 71.33
C PHE A 734 -19.79 64.83 72.16
N THR A 735 -19.90 64.09 73.25
CA THR A 735 -21.09 64.02 74.12
C THR A 735 -20.69 64.17 75.59
N ILE A 736 -21.25 65.17 76.28
CA ILE A 736 -21.12 65.30 77.73
C ILE A 736 -22.03 64.24 78.37
N VAL A 737 -21.50 63.55 79.38
CA VAL A 737 -22.24 62.62 80.23
C VAL A 737 -22.12 63.08 81.68
N ASP A 738 -23.25 63.17 82.40
CA ASP A 738 -23.27 63.51 83.82
C ASP A 738 -23.39 62.27 84.73
N ALA A 739 -23.16 62.47 86.03
CA ALA A 739 -23.23 61.41 87.04
C ALA A 739 -24.62 60.76 87.19
N ASP A 740 -25.69 61.42 86.75
CA ASP A 740 -27.06 60.90 86.77
C ASP A 740 -27.41 60.13 85.48
N GLY A 741 -26.50 60.13 84.49
CA GLY A 741 -26.62 59.40 83.23
C GLY A 741 -27.29 60.18 82.09
N ASN A 742 -27.54 61.48 82.26
CA ASN A 742 -28.01 62.31 81.16
C ASN A 742 -26.88 62.54 80.15
N ARG A 743 -27.25 62.66 78.88
CA ARG A 743 -26.32 62.83 77.74
C ARG A 743 -26.69 64.08 76.95
N SER A 744 -25.74 64.95 76.67
CA SER A 744 -25.91 66.11 75.79
C SER A 744 -24.77 66.20 74.78
N THR A 745 -25.12 66.28 73.49
CA THR A 745 -24.10 66.42 72.43
C THR A 745 -23.45 67.79 72.52
N LEU A 746 -22.14 67.82 72.77
CA LEU A 746 -21.33 69.04 72.79
C LEU A 746 -21.15 69.57 71.37
N ARG A 747 -20.70 68.70 70.45
CA ARG A 747 -20.45 69.03 69.04
C ARG A 747 -20.38 67.78 68.17
N ARG A 748 -20.73 67.92 66.89
CA ARG A 748 -20.29 67.02 65.82
C ARG A 748 -19.27 67.73 64.93
N THR A 749 -18.26 67.02 64.48
CA THR A 749 -17.26 67.54 63.53
C THR A 749 -16.64 66.39 62.74
N SER A 750 -16.38 66.60 61.46
CA SER A 750 -15.52 65.74 60.68
C SER A 750 -14.04 66.04 60.96
N ALA A 751 -13.18 65.08 60.67
CA ALA A 751 -11.73 65.24 60.54
C ALA A 751 -11.23 64.42 59.35
N GLU A 752 -10.39 65.01 58.51
CA GLU A 752 -9.58 64.27 57.54
C GLU A 752 -8.33 63.75 58.27
N VAL A 753 -8.12 62.44 58.25
CA VAL A 753 -7.00 61.78 58.95
C VAL A 753 -6.17 61.03 57.91
N PRO A 754 -4.92 61.46 57.63
CA PRO A 754 -4.09 60.82 56.61
C PRO A 754 -3.67 59.42 57.03
N GLN A 755 -3.35 58.56 56.06
CA GLN A 755 -2.94 57.17 56.25
C GLN A 755 -1.85 57.02 57.32
N GLY A 756 -2.07 56.17 58.33
CA GLY A 756 -1.14 55.95 59.44
C GLY A 756 -0.97 57.15 60.39
N GLY A 757 -1.65 58.27 60.13
CA GLY A 757 -1.56 59.52 60.86
C GLY A 757 -2.50 59.61 62.06
N GLU A 758 -2.24 60.59 62.90
CA GLU A 758 -2.99 60.90 64.11
C GLU A 758 -3.38 62.39 64.10
N VAL A 759 -4.66 62.69 64.28
CA VAL A 759 -5.20 64.06 64.23
C VAL A 759 -5.89 64.41 65.55
N ALA A 760 -5.45 65.50 66.15
CA ALA A 760 -5.97 66.05 67.39
C ALA A 760 -7.18 66.97 67.11
N VAL A 761 -8.39 66.46 67.33
CA VAL A 761 -9.66 67.17 67.12
C VAL A 761 -10.06 67.90 68.40
N GLN A 762 -10.15 69.23 68.34
CA GLN A 762 -10.38 70.08 69.51
C GLN A 762 -11.78 70.71 69.54
N VAL A 763 -12.41 70.70 70.72
CA VAL A 763 -13.74 71.28 70.97
C VAL A 763 -13.77 71.98 72.33
N ASP A 764 -14.25 73.24 72.37
CA ASP A 764 -14.51 73.95 73.62
C ASP A 764 -15.68 73.32 74.40
N TRP A 765 -15.44 72.91 75.64
CA TRP A 765 -16.47 72.49 76.60
C TRP A 765 -16.66 73.58 77.67
N ASN A 766 -17.91 73.93 77.92
CA ASN A 766 -18.35 74.76 79.05
C ASN A 766 -19.40 73.96 79.84
N PRO A 767 -19.16 73.61 81.11
CA PRO A 767 -20.14 72.89 81.92
C PRO A 767 -21.16 73.86 82.51
N ASP A 768 -22.43 73.68 82.16
CA ASP A 768 -23.55 74.51 82.59
C ASP A 768 -24.15 74.08 83.95
N SER A 769 -23.69 72.96 84.50
CA SER A 769 -24.14 72.39 85.79
C SER A 769 -22.95 71.90 86.64
N PRO A 770 -23.05 71.95 87.99
CA PRO A 770 -22.02 71.41 88.88
C PRO A 770 -22.20 69.89 89.10
N GLY A 771 -21.11 69.20 89.45
CA GLY A 771 -21.07 67.76 89.70
C GLY A 771 -20.06 67.01 88.82
N LEU A 772 -19.98 65.69 88.98
CA LEU A 772 -19.07 64.85 88.20
C LEU A 772 -19.59 64.70 86.76
N GLN A 773 -18.75 65.05 85.78
CA GLN A 773 -19.03 64.95 84.34
C GLN A 773 -17.80 64.44 83.59
N TRP A 774 -18.02 63.85 82.41
CA TRP A 774 -16.96 63.53 81.45
C TRP A 774 -17.48 63.70 80.02
N VAL A 775 -16.57 63.69 79.05
CA VAL A 775 -16.91 63.72 77.62
C VAL A 775 -16.60 62.36 77.01
N GLU A 776 -17.64 61.73 76.45
CA GLU A 776 -17.53 60.57 75.58
C GLU A 776 -17.40 61.05 74.13
N VAL A 777 -16.44 60.49 73.39
CA VAL A 777 -16.22 60.77 71.97
C VAL A 777 -16.49 59.49 71.20
N ALA A 778 -17.46 59.54 70.30
CA ALA A 778 -17.83 58.42 69.44
C ALA A 778 -17.44 58.71 67.98
N LEU A 779 -16.94 57.68 67.30
CA LEU A 779 -16.92 57.61 65.83
C LEU A 779 -18.27 57.06 65.34
N ASP A 780 -18.64 57.36 64.10
CA ASP A 780 -19.87 56.80 63.49
C ASP A 780 -19.85 55.25 63.37
N ASN A 781 -18.68 54.62 63.51
CA ASN A 781 -18.47 53.15 63.55
C ASN A 781 -18.74 52.51 64.94
N GLU A 782 -19.56 53.14 65.80
CA GLU A 782 -19.87 52.75 67.19
C GLU A 782 -18.67 52.66 68.19
N ILE A 783 -17.43 52.89 67.75
CA ILE A 783 -16.24 52.98 68.61
C ILE A 783 -16.36 54.24 69.48
N THR A 784 -16.36 54.08 70.81
CA THR A 784 -16.35 55.22 71.76
C THR A 784 -15.14 55.17 72.70
N SER A 785 -14.58 56.35 73.00
CA SER A 785 -13.54 56.57 74.01
C SER A 785 -14.00 57.64 74.99
N ASN A 786 -13.67 57.47 76.25
CA ASN A 786 -14.15 58.34 77.34
C ASN A 786 -12.96 59.12 77.92
N GLY A 787 -13.09 60.45 77.97
CA GLY A 787 -12.14 61.29 78.70
C GLY A 787 -12.25 61.10 80.23
N PRO A 788 -11.28 61.60 81.01
CA PRO A 788 -11.35 61.57 82.47
C PRO A 788 -12.64 62.15 83.06
N SER A 789 -12.98 61.76 84.28
CA SER A 789 -14.11 62.38 85.01
C SER A 789 -13.64 63.57 85.84
N ILE A 790 -14.36 64.69 85.72
CA ILE A 790 -14.07 65.98 86.34
C ILE A 790 -15.23 66.38 87.26
N ASP A 791 -14.90 66.80 88.49
CA ASP A 791 -15.85 67.38 89.44
C ASP A 791 -15.98 68.89 89.19
N VAL A 792 -17.05 69.29 88.50
CA VAL A 792 -17.36 70.69 88.19
C VAL A 792 -17.90 71.38 89.43
N ARG A 793 -17.18 72.38 89.94
CA ARG A 793 -17.53 73.01 91.21
C ARG A 793 -18.60 74.11 91.06
N PRO A 794 -19.57 74.20 91.99
CA PRO A 794 -20.50 75.31 92.03
C PRO A 794 -19.78 76.62 92.38
N ALA A 795 -20.12 77.71 91.69
CA ALA A 795 -19.54 79.02 91.94
C ALA A 795 -19.85 79.52 93.36
N ARG A 796 -18.83 80.10 94.02
CA ARG A 796 -18.92 80.55 95.42
C ARG A 796 -19.69 81.87 95.55
N GLU A 797 -20.78 81.88 96.32
CA GLU A 797 -21.44 83.12 96.74
C GLU A 797 -20.63 83.86 97.83
N GLU A 798 -20.49 85.18 97.69
CA GLU A 798 -19.79 86.06 98.65
C GLU A 798 -20.74 86.93 99.47
N SER A 799 -20.36 87.22 100.72
CA SER A 799 -21.22 87.90 101.68
C SER A 799 -21.20 89.44 101.57
N LEU A 800 -22.34 90.08 101.86
CA LEU A 800 -22.55 91.52 101.66
C LEU A 800 -21.67 92.45 102.53
N THR A 801 -20.92 91.93 103.51
CA THR A 801 -19.98 92.72 104.33
C THR A 801 -18.55 92.72 103.80
N GLU A 802 -18.09 91.61 103.20
CA GLU A 802 -16.80 91.59 102.47
C GLU A 802 -16.85 92.55 101.28
N ARG A 803 -18.00 92.59 100.59
CA ARG A 803 -18.25 93.37 99.37
C ARG A 803 -18.25 94.91 99.53
N VAL A 804 -17.97 95.45 100.72
CA VAL A 804 -17.93 96.91 100.95
C VAL A 804 -16.71 97.38 101.76
N PHE A 805 -16.25 96.63 102.77
CA PHE A 805 -15.14 97.09 103.64
C PHE A 805 -13.97 96.11 103.84
N GLY A 806 -13.92 95.01 103.07
CA GLY A 806 -12.68 94.31 102.67
C GLY A 806 -11.74 93.82 103.78
N ASP A 807 -10.46 93.63 103.41
CA ASP A 807 -9.38 93.27 104.34
C ASP A 807 -8.08 94.04 104.01
N VAL A 808 -8.12 95.38 104.14
CA VAL A 808 -6.94 96.23 104.08
C VAL A 808 -6.97 97.28 105.18
N ASN A 809 -5.88 97.39 105.93
CA ASN A 809 -5.77 98.21 107.14
C ASN A 809 -6.09 99.70 106.88
N PRO A 810 -7.04 100.33 107.61
CA PRO A 810 -7.49 101.71 107.38
C PRO A 810 -6.40 102.79 107.60
N ILE A 811 -5.28 102.44 108.24
CA ILE A 811 -4.12 103.35 108.39
C ILE A 811 -3.36 103.52 107.07
N ILE A 812 -3.46 102.57 106.13
CA ILE A 812 -2.72 102.61 104.85
C ILE A 812 -3.44 103.46 103.79
N GLY A 813 -4.78 103.47 103.80
CA GLY A 813 -5.58 104.25 102.82
C GLY A 813 -5.36 105.77 102.89
N SER A 814 -5.10 106.32 104.08
CA SER A 814 -4.79 107.74 104.26
C SER A 814 -3.41 108.13 103.70
N VAL A 815 -2.43 107.22 103.78
CA VAL A 815 -1.09 107.39 103.20
C VAL A 815 -1.14 107.29 101.68
N ALA A 816 -1.90 106.34 101.13
CA ALA A 816 -2.12 106.22 99.68
C ALA A 816 -2.82 107.45 99.08
N GLY A 817 -3.84 108.00 99.75
CA GLY A 817 -4.52 109.23 99.32
C GLY A 817 -3.59 110.46 99.29
N LEU A 818 -2.72 110.61 100.28
CA LEU A 818 -1.70 111.68 100.29
C LEU A 818 -0.62 111.47 99.21
N LEU A 819 -0.26 110.23 98.88
CA LEU A 819 0.63 109.91 97.78
C LEU A 819 -0.01 110.23 96.42
N PHE A 820 -1.28 109.90 96.21
CA PHE A 820 -1.96 110.19 94.93
C PHE A 820 -2.11 111.71 94.70
N ILE A 821 -2.40 112.47 95.76
CA ILE A 821 -2.42 113.95 95.70
C ILE A 821 -1.01 114.52 95.48
N SER A 822 0.05 113.95 96.09
CA SER A 822 1.43 114.42 95.84
C SER A 822 1.94 114.09 94.44
N ILE A 823 1.49 112.98 93.84
CA ILE A 823 1.76 112.63 92.44
C ILE A 823 1.04 113.60 91.48
N LEU A 824 -0.21 113.98 91.75
CA LEU A 824 -0.91 115.01 90.96
C LEU A 824 -0.21 116.39 91.06
N VAL A 825 0.22 116.78 92.26
CA VAL A 825 0.95 118.05 92.47
C VAL A 825 2.34 118.02 91.84
N THR A 826 3.07 116.90 91.90
CA THR A 826 4.37 116.78 91.23
C THR A 826 4.26 116.65 89.71
N GLY A 827 3.21 116.03 89.17
CA GLY A 827 2.91 116.05 87.74
C GLY A 827 2.69 117.46 87.20
N LEU A 828 1.89 118.28 87.90
CA LEU A 828 1.70 119.70 87.56
C LEU A 828 2.98 120.54 87.71
N LEU A 829 3.87 120.20 88.65
CA LEU A 829 5.19 120.83 88.78
C LEU A 829 6.22 120.33 87.75
N TYR A 830 6.07 119.13 87.20
CA TYR A 830 6.92 118.60 86.14
C TYR A 830 6.55 119.20 84.78
N ALA A 831 5.24 119.25 84.48
CA ALA A 831 4.67 119.90 83.29
C ALA A 831 5.04 121.39 83.16
N THR A 832 5.35 122.07 84.27
CA THR A 832 5.74 123.48 84.30
C THR A 832 7.25 123.73 84.34
N ARG A 833 8.11 122.69 84.42
CA ARG A 833 9.57 122.86 84.63
C ARG A 833 10.48 122.44 83.47
N MET A 834 10.02 121.64 82.51
CA MET A 834 10.84 121.25 81.33
C MET A 834 10.40 121.83 79.97
N THR A 835 9.45 122.77 79.95
CA THR A 835 9.11 123.58 78.76
C THR A 835 10.18 124.66 78.42
N ARG A 836 11.47 124.38 78.64
CA ARG A 836 12.59 125.32 78.37
C ARG A 836 13.88 124.65 77.86
N LYS A 837 14.13 124.85 76.55
CA LYS A 837 15.39 124.67 75.78
C LYS A 837 15.79 123.20 75.50
N ARG A 838 15.72 122.73 74.24
CA ARG A 838 16.61 122.96 73.06
C ARG A 838 17.92 122.16 73.16
N GLY A 839 18.35 121.37 72.18
CA GLY A 839 17.80 121.01 70.84
C GLY A 839 18.62 119.85 70.23
N SER A 840 18.60 119.48 68.93
CA SER A 840 17.86 120.02 67.76
C SER A 840 18.05 119.13 66.50
N LYS A 841 17.04 119.10 65.59
CA LYS A 841 17.04 118.48 64.23
C LYS A 841 17.02 116.93 64.19
N ALA A 842 16.19 116.23 63.39
CA ALA A 842 15.88 116.26 61.95
C ALA A 842 16.95 115.50 61.11
N GLU A 843 16.65 114.77 60.02
CA GLU A 843 15.44 114.76 59.16
C GLU A 843 15.19 113.35 58.52
N TYR A 844 14.32 113.29 57.50
CA TYR A 844 13.98 112.23 56.50
C TYR A 844 15.14 111.32 55.99
N ASP A 845 14.96 110.19 55.26
CA ASP A 845 13.85 109.25 54.90
C ASP A 845 14.42 108.21 53.86
N TRP A 846 13.68 107.15 53.51
CA TRP A 846 13.88 106.16 52.41
C TRP A 846 15.11 105.20 52.38
N ASP A 847 14.78 103.91 52.22
CA ASP A 847 15.20 102.92 51.19
C ASP A 847 16.64 102.40 50.92
N GLU A 848 16.64 101.07 50.72
CA GLU A 848 17.21 100.30 49.59
C GLU A 848 18.74 100.02 49.47
N TYR A 849 19.04 98.71 49.59
CA TYR A 849 20.07 97.88 48.91
C TYR A 849 21.59 98.16 48.97
N SER A 850 22.29 97.04 49.28
CA SER A 850 23.50 96.50 48.63
C SER A 850 24.85 97.24 48.65
N SER A 851 25.89 96.49 48.26
CA SER A 851 27.16 96.93 47.63
C SER A 851 28.11 97.85 48.45
N GLU A 852 29.43 97.70 48.39
CA GLU A 852 30.28 96.57 47.95
C GLU A 852 31.67 96.72 48.62
N PHE A 853 32.22 95.60 49.11
CA PHE A 853 33.65 95.17 49.10
C PHE A 853 34.77 96.23 48.98
N ASP A 854 35.62 96.38 50.00
CA ASP A 854 36.91 95.66 50.22
C ASP A 854 38.11 96.52 49.72
N TYR A 855 39.19 95.91 49.17
CA TYR A 855 40.54 96.45 48.88
C TYR A 855 41.43 96.71 50.11
N ASP A 856 42.77 96.67 50.07
CA ASP A 856 43.79 96.20 49.08
C ASP A 856 44.55 94.96 49.71
N GLU A 857 45.66 94.31 49.31
CA GLU A 857 46.76 94.25 48.31
C GLU A 857 47.11 92.71 48.25
N ASP A 858 47.37 91.91 47.20
CA ASP A 858 47.34 91.87 45.71
C ASP A 858 47.04 90.37 45.31
N ASP A 859 47.00 89.79 44.09
CA ASP A 859 47.32 90.16 42.69
C ASP A 859 46.67 89.16 41.65
N GLU A 860 46.85 89.42 40.35
CA GLU A 860 46.66 88.65 39.06
C GLU A 860 46.57 87.08 39.06
N TYR A 861 45.70 86.32 38.35
CA TYR A 861 45.14 86.38 36.97
C TYR A 861 44.00 85.32 36.66
N GLU A 862 43.13 85.60 35.67
CA GLU A 862 42.38 84.78 34.63
C GLU A 862 42.13 83.24 34.83
N ASP A 863 41.02 82.60 34.42
CA ASP A 863 39.83 82.90 33.57
C ASP A 863 38.64 81.99 34.03
N ASP A 864 37.38 82.42 34.17
CA ASP A 864 36.28 82.70 33.19
C ASP A 864 35.26 81.52 33.05
N PRO A 865 33.92 81.72 32.95
CA PRO A 865 32.89 80.66 33.06
C PRO A 865 32.19 80.38 31.68
N PRO A 866 30.87 80.55 31.38
CA PRO A 866 29.62 80.37 32.15
C PRO A 866 28.48 79.58 31.44
N SER A 867 27.38 79.34 32.19
CA SER A 867 25.96 79.32 31.70
C SER A 867 25.44 78.13 30.86
N SER A 868 24.13 78.00 30.54
CA SER A 868 22.90 77.94 31.37
C SER A 868 21.65 77.69 30.49
N SER A 869 20.62 76.99 30.99
CA SER A 869 19.22 76.94 30.45
C SER A 869 19.05 76.32 29.03
N THR A 870 17.90 75.85 28.54
CA THR A 870 16.48 75.90 29.02
C THR A 870 15.67 74.71 28.43
N ALA A 871 14.59 74.30 29.13
CA ALA A 871 13.28 73.80 28.65
C ALA A 871 13.09 72.71 27.53
N GLU A 872 12.05 71.90 27.77
CA GLU A 872 11.05 71.34 26.83
C GLU A 872 11.32 70.12 25.89
N THR A 873 10.77 68.98 26.33
CA THR A 873 9.92 67.98 25.59
C THR A 873 10.47 67.08 24.46
N THR A 874 10.20 65.76 24.61
CA THR A 874 10.02 64.69 23.59
C THR A 874 11.23 64.37 22.67
N THR A 875 11.67 63.12 22.45
CA THR A 875 10.95 61.87 22.13
C THR A 875 11.80 60.59 22.37
N ALA A 876 11.14 59.45 22.62
CA ALA A 876 11.42 58.05 22.16
C ALA A 876 12.82 57.35 22.26
N ALA A 877 12.75 56.01 22.31
CA ALA A 877 13.75 54.99 21.93
C ALA A 877 14.89 54.57 22.91
N ALA A 878 14.55 53.62 23.80
CA ALA A 878 15.02 52.21 23.81
C ALA A 878 16.52 51.80 23.95
N ALA A 879 16.68 50.55 24.43
CA ALA A 879 17.85 49.65 24.36
C ALA A 879 19.08 49.93 25.26
N THR A 880 19.03 49.33 26.45
CA THR A 880 20.17 49.10 27.36
C THR A 880 21.19 48.11 26.77
N VAL A 881 22.48 48.26 27.11
CA VAL A 881 23.52 47.27 26.78
C VAL A 881 23.68 46.25 27.92
N THR A 882 23.58 44.95 27.60
CA THR A 882 23.80 43.83 28.51
C THR A 882 25.29 43.57 28.79
N ASN A 883 25.58 42.88 29.89
CA ASN A 883 26.92 42.36 30.18
C ASN A 883 26.85 40.96 30.79
N GLN A 884 27.87 40.14 30.53
CA GLN A 884 27.81 38.67 30.59
C GLN A 884 27.88 38.06 32.00
N ALA A 885 27.23 36.89 32.17
CA ALA A 885 27.85 35.72 32.80
C ALA A 885 27.15 34.41 32.37
N THR A 886 27.89 33.51 31.72
CA THR A 886 27.65 32.04 31.59
C THR A 886 26.22 31.53 31.36
N GLN A 887 25.91 31.22 30.10
CA GLN A 887 25.05 30.07 29.73
C GLN A 887 25.95 28.89 29.34
N GLU A 888 25.41 27.67 29.38
CA GLU A 888 25.98 26.53 28.65
C GLU A 888 25.45 26.58 27.22
N GLU A 889 26.35 26.56 26.22
CA GLU A 889 25.98 26.53 24.80
C GLU A 889 25.83 25.07 24.35
N GLU A 890 24.68 24.73 23.75
CA GLU A 890 24.54 23.49 23.00
C GLU A 890 25.52 23.51 21.81
N THR A 891 26.28 22.43 21.63
CA THR A 891 27.23 22.36 20.52
C THR A 891 26.60 21.69 19.31
N ASP A 892 26.45 22.42 18.20
CA ASP A 892 26.05 21.95 16.85
C ASP A 892 26.93 20.81 16.24
N TRP A 893 27.85 20.23 17.01
CA TRP A 893 28.71 19.13 16.59
C TRP A 893 27.99 17.80 16.74
N ILE A 894 27.56 17.23 15.62
CA ILE A 894 26.87 15.93 15.53
C ILE A 894 27.92 14.83 15.31
N ARG A 895 27.79 13.66 15.94
CA ARG A 895 28.71 12.54 15.73
C ARG A 895 28.26 11.65 14.57
N GLY A 896 29.15 11.46 13.59
CA GLY A 896 28.89 10.62 12.42
C GLY A 896 29.03 9.13 12.70
N SER A 897 28.46 8.30 11.82
CA SER A 897 28.60 6.84 11.84
C SER A 897 30.01 6.35 11.51
N ASP A 898 30.85 7.22 10.94
CA ASP A 898 32.30 7.06 10.79
C ASP A 898 33.08 7.25 12.10
N GLY A 899 32.41 7.71 13.16
CA GLY A 899 32.94 7.92 14.50
C GLY A 899 33.55 9.31 14.75
N TYR A 900 33.69 10.14 13.69
CA TYR A 900 34.16 11.52 13.79
C TYR A 900 33.03 12.46 14.23
N TRP A 901 33.41 13.66 14.70
CA TRP A 901 32.44 14.72 15.00
C TRP A 901 32.39 15.70 13.84
N TRP A 902 31.19 15.97 13.36
CA TRP A 902 30.86 16.77 12.19
C TRP A 902 30.12 18.05 12.58
N TYR A 903 30.32 19.11 11.81
CA TYR A 903 29.62 20.40 11.92
C TYR A 903 29.37 20.94 10.51
N HIS A 904 28.20 21.53 10.29
CA HIS A 904 27.83 22.19 9.05
C HIS A 904 27.52 23.66 9.34
N ASP A 905 28.33 24.55 8.78
CA ASP A 905 28.06 25.98 8.82
C ASP A 905 26.95 26.28 7.80
N LYS A 906 25.74 26.52 8.30
CA LYS A 906 24.53 26.77 7.48
C LYS A 906 24.52 28.16 6.83
N GLU A 907 25.40 29.08 7.22
CA GLU A 907 25.54 30.41 6.57
C GLU A 907 26.61 30.40 5.47
N ALA A 908 27.69 29.62 5.65
CA ALA A 908 28.77 29.46 4.67
C ALA A 908 28.58 28.28 3.68
N ASP A 909 27.72 27.32 4.03
CA ASP A 909 27.58 25.99 3.39
C ASP A 909 28.89 25.18 3.39
N GLU A 910 29.68 25.28 4.47
CA GLU A 910 30.93 24.55 4.65
C GLU A 910 30.80 23.43 5.70
N TRP A 911 31.36 22.25 5.38
CA TRP A 911 31.41 21.11 6.30
C TRP A 911 32.76 21.03 7.01
N TRP A 912 32.73 20.67 8.29
CA TRP A 912 33.89 20.59 9.16
C TRP A 912 33.84 19.30 9.97
N TYR A 913 35.01 18.70 10.24
CA TYR A 913 35.14 17.56 11.13
C TYR A 913 36.27 17.74 12.14
N LYS A 914 36.19 17.03 13.28
CA LYS A 914 37.29 16.89 14.24
C LYS A 914 38.06 15.61 13.93
N ASP A 915 39.36 15.74 13.66
CA ASP A 915 40.24 14.60 13.38
C ASP A 915 40.50 13.73 14.65
N SER A 916 41.24 12.64 14.51
CA SER A 916 41.58 11.73 15.61
C SER A 916 42.55 12.32 16.66
N GLN A 917 42.99 13.56 16.49
CA GLN A 917 43.78 14.35 17.45
C GLN A 917 42.97 15.52 18.05
N GLY A 918 41.72 15.71 17.60
CA GLY A 918 40.83 16.79 18.04
C GLY A 918 41.00 18.11 17.27
N ASN A 919 41.79 18.15 16.19
CA ASN A 919 41.90 19.34 15.34
C ASN A 919 40.63 19.49 14.50
N ILE A 920 40.10 20.72 14.40
CA ILE A 920 39.01 21.05 13.48
C ILE A 920 39.61 21.23 12.07
N VAL A 921 39.09 20.48 11.11
CA VAL A 921 39.53 20.42 9.71
C VAL A 921 38.30 20.59 8.81
N ARG A 922 38.40 21.40 7.76
CA ARG A 922 37.32 21.54 6.77
C ARG A 922 37.27 20.30 5.87
N HIS A 923 36.07 19.82 5.56
CA HIS A 923 35.84 18.93 4.43
C HIS A 923 35.62 19.80 3.18
N ASP A 924 36.55 19.68 2.22
CA ASP A 924 36.45 20.27 0.88
C ASP A 924 35.55 19.44 -0.06
#